data_AF-A0A1M7EIY8-F1
#
_entry.id   AF-A0A1M7EIY8-F1
#
_cell.length_a   1.000
_cell.length_b   1.000
_cell.length_c   1.000
_cell.angle_alpha   90.00
_cell.angle_beta   90.00
_cell.angle_gamma   90.00
#
_symmetry.space_group_name_H-M   'P 1'
#
loop_
_entity.id
_entity.type
_entity.pdbx_description
1 polymer ?
#
loop_
_entity_poly.entity_id
_entity_poly.type
_entity_poly.pdbx_seq_one_letter_code
_entity_poly.pdbx_strand_id
1 'polypeptide(L)'
;VSAGTAVGVYTVVYELCDKLTPQSCATVSDAITVTATVNPVTETGTAPSTGGTVFTNIVSNDKVNGVPATLGTTGNAIVSTMGTWPVGITLDPLTGTVTVAAGTTPAVYNVVYTLCDKLTPQSCATVSNAITVTPVINPIKENGTIPSTGGTAVINVILNDFINGAAVNIGATGNATITAIGSWPVGMTLDLTTGKITVAAGTTPSVYNVVYELCDKLTPQNCATVSDVITVTPMISAVKEDGTIPSSGGTVFVNISSNDTVNGVPAVLGSSGNATIGTIGTWPVGITLNSTTGAVAVAPGMIPGTYNIAYELCDTLTPANCTTVFNVITVTAVNSPPVASSDTKTTNENTPISIVVTVNDTDVDGTIDVATVDLDPATVGIQNTFTVVGQGTYTVSVLGIVTFTPLLNYNGIATPLNYTVNDHSGLTSNIATINVTVTAVNNPPVASSDTKNTNENTPISIVVTANDTDIDGTIDVTTVDLDPATAGIQNTYVVAGQGTYTVSVLGIVTFTPVLNFYGTATPIYYTVNDNEGAVSNVATIVIIVLQDTDGDGVDNTVDIDDDNDGITDIEEQNGDPTLDTDKDGIIDTEDLDSDGDGIWDTVEAGHGEVDANNDGVLEGSVGKNGLPDKVENGNDGSGPDYTPRDSDGDGIHDFQDVDDDGDGLLTKDEYPDPNGDGNVSDAFDSDADGKPDYLDSNAGDLLQEDDIEIFNAMSPGNSDGSNDIFVIRNIELYPENTVEIYNRWGVLVYETKGYNQNSNFFKGISDGRVTVSRSEELPEGTYFYIVKYKNGSGTMKQRSGYLYINR
;
A
#
# COMPACT_ATOMS: atom_id res chain seq x y z
N VAL A 1 38.23 -90.49 111.41
CA VAL A 1 38.90 -90.35 110.10
C VAL A 1 39.10 -88.87 109.84
N SER A 2 40.33 -88.40 109.60
CA SER A 2 40.62 -86.98 109.37
C SER A 2 40.10 -86.52 107.99
N ALA A 3 39.78 -85.24 107.83
CA ALA A 3 39.40 -84.69 106.52
C ALA A 3 40.52 -84.92 105.49
N GLY A 4 40.16 -85.25 104.24
CA GLY A 4 41.12 -85.62 103.19
C GLY A 4 41.67 -87.05 103.27
N THR A 5 41.19 -87.89 104.20
CA THR A 5 41.46 -89.34 104.12
C THR A 5 40.87 -89.89 102.83
N ALA A 6 41.65 -90.66 102.06
CA ALA A 6 41.20 -91.16 100.76
C ALA A 6 39.96 -92.06 100.91
N VAL A 7 39.13 -92.11 99.87
CA VAL A 7 37.93 -92.94 99.84
C VAL A 7 38.38 -94.40 99.72
N GLY A 8 37.79 -95.27 100.54
CA GLY A 8 38.18 -96.67 100.57
C GLY A 8 37.83 -97.37 101.88
N VAL A 9 38.07 -98.67 101.90
CA VAL A 9 37.93 -99.49 103.11
C VAL A 9 39.32 -99.63 103.74
N TYR A 10 39.49 -99.06 104.91
CA TYR A 10 40.73 -99.14 105.67
C TYR A 10 40.63 -100.26 106.69
N THR A 11 41.54 -101.21 106.61
CA THR A 11 41.67 -102.24 107.64
C THR A 11 42.58 -101.73 108.74
N VAL A 12 42.03 -101.51 109.93
CA VAL A 12 42.80 -101.18 111.13
C VAL A 12 43.09 -102.48 111.85
N VAL A 13 44.38 -102.85 111.89
CA VAL A 13 44.85 -104.02 112.63
C VAL A 13 45.41 -103.55 113.96
N TYR A 14 44.90 -104.09 115.06
CA TYR A 14 45.41 -103.81 116.40
C TYR A 14 45.61 -105.12 117.16
N GLU A 15 46.55 -105.09 118.10
CA GLU A 15 46.85 -106.23 118.93
C GLU A 15 46.36 -105.98 120.35
N LEU A 16 45.56 -106.90 120.85
CA LEU A 16 45.16 -106.91 122.25
C LEU A 16 46.10 -107.87 122.98
N CYS A 17 46.95 -107.31 123.81
CA CYS A 17 47.86 -108.07 124.66
C CYS A 17 47.34 -108.15 126.10
N ASP A 18 47.59 -109.27 126.77
CA ASP A 18 47.50 -109.33 128.23
C ASP A 18 48.61 -108.46 128.88
N LYS A 19 48.69 -108.35 130.21
CA LYS A 19 49.71 -107.52 130.90
C LYS A 19 50.77 -108.32 131.64
N LEU A 20 50.91 -109.62 131.35
CA LEU A 20 51.86 -110.50 132.05
C LEU A 20 53.23 -110.50 131.37
N THR A 21 54.27 -111.03 132.04
CA THR A 21 55.62 -111.13 131.46
C THR A 21 56.13 -112.57 131.46
N PRO A 22 56.46 -113.15 130.28
CA PRO A 22 56.32 -112.54 128.94
C PRO A 22 54.85 -112.43 128.50
N GLN A 23 54.55 -111.38 127.73
CA GLN A 23 53.21 -110.94 127.34
C GLN A 23 52.65 -111.79 126.19
N SER A 24 51.37 -112.18 126.26
CA SER A 24 50.67 -112.85 125.16
C SER A 24 49.72 -111.89 124.44
N CYS A 25 49.77 -111.88 123.11
CA CYS A 25 49.05 -110.92 122.28
C CYS A 25 48.23 -111.61 121.18
N ALA A 26 47.06 -111.05 120.86
CA ALA A 26 46.20 -111.50 119.77
C ALA A 26 45.81 -110.34 118.85
N THR A 27 45.94 -110.53 117.55
CA THR A 27 45.69 -109.48 116.55
C THR A 27 44.26 -109.56 115.99
N VAL A 28 43.55 -108.43 115.94
CA VAL A 28 42.22 -108.25 115.34
C VAL A 28 42.27 -107.19 114.24
N SER A 29 41.47 -107.35 113.19
CA SER A 29 41.34 -106.41 112.09
C SER A 29 39.91 -105.90 111.93
N ASP A 30 39.69 -104.59 112.03
CA ASP A 30 38.40 -103.91 111.76
C ASP A 30 38.44 -103.15 110.44
N ALA A 31 37.32 -103.07 109.72
CA ALA A 31 37.20 -102.34 108.46
C ALA A 31 36.44 -101.02 108.64
N ILE A 32 37.05 -99.90 108.27
CA ILE A 32 36.44 -98.55 108.26
C ILE A 32 36.24 -98.13 106.81
N THR A 33 34.98 -97.96 106.39
CA THR A 33 34.66 -97.42 105.05
C THR A 33 34.58 -95.90 105.09
N VAL A 34 35.45 -95.25 104.32
CA VAL A 34 35.42 -93.80 104.08
C VAL A 34 34.71 -93.59 102.74
N THR A 35 33.58 -92.87 102.75
CA THR A 35 32.80 -92.53 101.55
C THR A 35 33.12 -91.12 101.05
N ALA A 36 33.04 -90.93 99.74
CA ALA A 36 33.14 -89.59 99.15
C ALA A 36 31.97 -88.69 99.59
N THR A 37 32.22 -87.39 99.73
CA THR A 37 31.20 -86.38 100.06
C THR A 37 31.43 -85.11 99.25
N VAL A 38 30.38 -84.53 98.68
CA VAL A 38 30.44 -83.28 97.92
C VAL A 38 29.39 -82.32 98.47
N ASN A 39 29.84 -81.16 98.95
CA ASN A 39 29.01 -80.19 99.66
C ASN A 39 29.13 -78.81 98.97
N PRO A 40 28.38 -78.58 97.89
CA PRO A 40 28.30 -77.27 97.28
C PRO A 40 27.43 -76.34 98.15
N VAL A 41 27.79 -75.06 98.21
CA VAL A 41 27.16 -74.03 99.04
C VAL A 41 26.40 -73.06 98.14
N THR A 42 25.23 -72.59 98.60
CA THR A 42 24.48 -71.57 97.86
C THR A 42 25.10 -70.19 98.07
N GLU A 43 25.28 -69.45 96.98
CA GLU A 43 25.63 -68.04 97.01
C GLU A 43 24.71 -67.17 96.14
N THR A 44 24.77 -65.87 96.39
CA THR A 44 24.15 -64.85 95.55
C THR A 44 25.21 -63.90 94.99
N GLY A 45 24.96 -63.39 93.80
CA GLY A 45 25.86 -62.45 93.13
C GLY A 45 25.09 -61.41 92.34
N THR A 46 25.72 -60.28 92.07
CA THR A 46 25.09 -59.16 91.37
C THR A 46 26.02 -58.65 90.26
N ALA A 47 25.48 -58.38 89.08
CA ALA A 47 26.20 -57.70 88.01
C ALA A 47 25.25 -56.74 87.27
N PRO A 48 25.76 -55.65 86.68
CA PRO A 48 24.93 -54.78 85.86
C PRO A 48 24.59 -55.46 84.52
N SER A 49 23.46 -55.07 83.94
CA SER A 49 23.05 -55.45 82.57
C SER A 49 24.03 -54.98 81.47
N THR A 50 24.93 -54.05 81.78
CA THR A 50 26.07 -53.69 80.91
C THR A 50 27.19 -54.75 80.91
N GLY A 51 27.04 -55.82 81.68
CA GLY A 51 27.96 -56.95 81.75
C GLY A 51 28.99 -56.84 82.87
N GLY A 52 29.59 -57.97 83.23
CA GLY A 52 30.59 -58.04 84.30
C GLY A 52 30.84 -59.44 84.82
N THR A 53 31.80 -59.57 85.72
CA THR A 53 32.04 -60.82 86.46
C THR A 53 31.19 -60.85 87.71
N VAL A 54 30.38 -61.89 87.88
CA VAL A 54 29.55 -62.11 89.08
C VAL A 54 30.36 -62.82 90.15
N PHE A 55 31.02 -63.91 89.77
CA PHE A 55 31.89 -64.70 90.63
C PHE A 55 33.21 -64.93 89.90
N THR A 56 34.33 -64.65 90.55
CA THR A 56 35.66 -64.99 90.01
C THR A 56 35.97 -66.48 90.13
N ASN A 57 35.34 -67.15 91.10
CA ASN A 57 35.31 -68.61 91.24
C ASN A 57 34.08 -69.01 92.08
N ILE A 58 33.09 -69.63 91.43
CA ILE A 58 31.83 -70.03 92.04
C ILE A 58 31.97 -71.13 93.11
N VAL A 59 33.03 -71.96 93.05
CA VAL A 59 33.20 -73.07 94.00
C VAL A 59 34.14 -72.72 95.18
N SER A 60 34.50 -71.44 95.32
CA SER A 60 35.55 -71.01 96.26
C SER A 60 35.24 -71.28 97.73
N ASN A 61 33.96 -71.41 98.09
CA ASN A 61 33.43 -71.76 99.40
C ASN A 61 32.98 -73.23 99.53
N ASP A 62 33.05 -74.01 98.45
CA ASP A 62 32.62 -75.40 98.42
C ASP A 62 33.67 -76.35 98.99
N LYS A 63 33.23 -77.57 99.33
CA LYS A 63 34.12 -78.65 99.73
C LYS A 63 33.82 -79.96 98.99
N VAL A 64 34.90 -80.65 98.61
CA VAL A 64 34.88 -82.05 98.17
C VAL A 64 35.74 -82.89 99.12
N ASN A 65 35.19 -83.98 99.63
CA ASN A 65 35.86 -84.92 100.54
C ASN A 65 36.45 -84.26 101.80
N GLY A 66 35.78 -83.22 102.30
CA GLY A 66 36.17 -82.45 103.49
C GLY A 66 37.24 -81.38 103.25
N VAL A 67 37.73 -81.20 102.02
CA VAL A 67 38.76 -80.23 101.62
C VAL A 67 38.13 -79.17 100.70
N PRO A 68 38.59 -77.90 100.71
CA PRO A 68 38.11 -76.89 99.76
C PRO A 68 38.16 -77.38 98.31
N ALA A 69 37.12 -77.06 97.55
CA ALA A 69 37.07 -77.37 96.13
C ALA A 69 38.07 -76.49 95.36
N THR A 70 38.90 -77.14 94.55
CA THR A 70 39.87 -76.50 93.67
C THR A 70 39.66 -77.01 92.26
N LEU A 71 39.48 -76.10 91.30
CA LEU A 71 39.27 -76.39 89.89
C LEU A 71 40.60 -76.39 89.12
N GLY A 72 40.55 -76.53 87.80
CA GLY A 72 41.74 -76.65 86.96
C GLY A 72 42.22 -78.09 86.78
N THR A 73 43.25 -78.30 85.97
CA THR A 73 43.76 -79.64 85.63
C THR A 73 44.29 -80.40 86.85
N THR A 74 44.93 -79.70 87.79
CA THR A 74 45.50 -80.26 89.03
C THR A 74 44.57 -80.17 90.25
N GLY A 75 43.39 -79.55 90.11
CA GLY A 75 42.42 -79.40 91.21
C GLY A 75 41.73 -80.71 91.60
N ASN A 76 41.12 -80.74 92.79
CA ASN A 76 40.41 -81.90 93.34
C ASN A 76 38.92 -82.00 92.92
N ALA A 77 38.38 -80.99 92.23
CA ALA A 77 36.99 -80.91 91.82
C ALA A 77 36.84 -80.57 90.33
N ILE A 78 35.67 -80.88 89.76
CA ILE A 78 35.19 -80.35 88.49
C ILE A 78 33.83 -79.68 88.69
N VAL A 79 33.57 -78.64 87.93
CA VAL A 79 32.29 -77.93 87.93
C VAL A 79 31.72 -77.90 86.51
N SER A 80 30.42 -78.07 86.40
CA SER A 80 29.70 -77.96 85.13
C SER A 80 28.31 -77.38 85.34
N THR A 81 27.75 -76.74 84.32
CA THR A 81 26.36 -76.28 84.38
C THR A 81 25.41 -77.49 84.48
N MET A 82 24.33 -77.34 85.26
CA MET A 82 23.20 -78.26 85.22
C MET A 82 22.13 -77.67 84.30
N GLY A 83 21.88 -78.34 83.17
CA GLY A 83 20.97 -77.83 82.14
C GLY A 83 21.54 -76.62 81.38
N THR A 84 20.66 -75.92 80.67
CA THR A 84 20.98 -74.68 79.96
C THR A 84 20.81 -73.49 80.89
N TRP A 85 21.89 -72.77 81.17
CA TRP A 85 21.82 -71.50 81.88
C TRP A 85 21.15 -70.41 81.02
N PRO A 86 20.57 -69.37 81.64
CA PRO A 86 19.99 -68.24 80.92
C PRO A 86 20.98 -67.62 79.94
N VAL A 87 20.48 -67.22 78.78
CA VAL A 87 21.29 -66.55 77.74
C VAL A 87 21.95 -65.30 78.35
N GLY A 88 23.25 -65.17 78.14
CA GLY A 88 24.06 -64.08 78.68
C GLY A 88 24.77 -64.41 79.99
N ILE A 89 24.42 -65.49 80.69
CA ILE A 89 25.14 -65.97 81.88
C ILE A 89 25.99 -67.18 81.51
N THR A 90 27.29 -67.13 81.79
CA THR A 90 28.21 -68.24 81.45
C THR A 90 29.02 -68.68 82.66
N LEU A 91 29.38 -69.95 82.68
CA LEU A 91 30.31 -70.57 83.64
C LEU A 91 31.52 -71.08 82.86
N ASP A 92 32.71 -70.64 83.25
CA ASP A 92 33.96 -71.27 82.81
C ASP A 92 34.24 -72.49 83.71
N PRO A 93 34.13 -73.73 83.21
CA PRO A 93 34.32 -74.93 84.03
C PRO A 93 35.77 -75.13 84.49
N LEU A 94 36.75 -74.44 83.89
CA LEU A 94 38.15 -74.56 84.27
C LEU A 94 38.48 -73.69 85.49
N THR A 95 37.93 -72.49 85.56
CA THR A 95 38.23 -71.50 86.61
C THR A 95 37.11 -71.35 87.63
N GLY A 96 35.88 -71.75 87.29
CA GLY A 96 34.68 -71.48 88.07
C GLY A 96 34.17 -70.05 87.89
N THR A 97 34.74 -69.25 86.98
CA THR A 97 34.31 -67.87 86.77
C THR A 97 32.90 -67.85 86.20
N VAL A 98 32.04 -67.00 86.78
CA VAL A 98 30.69 -66.72 86.25
C VAL A 98 30.60 -65.28 85.82
N THR A 99 30.20 -65.06 84.57
CA THR A 99 30.06 -63.74 83.97
C THR A 99 28.64 -63.53 83.44
N VAL A 100 28.25 -62.26 83.41
CA VAL A 100 27.04 -61.75 82.76
C VAL A 100 27.51 -60.94 81.55
N ALA A 101 26.99 -61.26 80.37
CA ALA A 101 27.23 -60.52 79.14
C ALA A 101 26.41 -59.22 79.13
N ALA A 102 26.93 -58.19 78.45
CA ALA A 102 26.18 -56.98 78.19
C ALA A 102 24.88 -57.29 77.42
N GLY A 103 23.78 -56.63 77.78
CA GLY A 103 22.46 -56.88 77.18
C GLY A 103 21.67 -58.02 77.85
N THR A 104 22.23 -58.69 78.88
CA THR A 104 21.46 -59.64 79.68
C THR A 104 20.32 -58.89 80.37
N THR A 105 19.09 -59.38 80.22
CA THR A 105 17.92 -58.65 80.73
C THR A 105 17.98 -58.52 82.26
N PRO A 106 17.74 -57.32 82.83
CA PRO A 106 17.65 -57.15 84.27
C PRO A 106 16.57 -58.06 84.89
N ALA A 107 17.00 -58.97 85.74
CA ALA A 107 16.16 -59.93 86.48
C ALA A 107 17.00 -60.64 87.54
N VAL A 108 16.34 -61.43 88.39
CA VAL A 108 17.02 -62.42 89.24
C VAL A 108 16.96 -63.77 88.54
N TYR A 109 18.12 -64.34 88.23
CA TYR A 109 18.26 -65.64 87.59
C TYR A 109 18.74 -66.67 88.58
N ASN A 110 18.00 -67.77 88.70
CA ASN A 110 18.47 -68.93 89.46
C ASN A 110 19.24 -69.86 88.51
N VAL A 111 20.52 -70.05 88.78
CA VAL A 111 21.41 -70.94 88.02
C VAL A 111 21.85 -72.10 88.88
N VAL A 112 21.92 -73.30 88.28
CA VAL A 112 22.28 -74.52 88.98
C VAL A 112 23.57 -75.08 88.39
N TYR A 113 24.58 -75.34 89.21
CA TYR A 113 25.77 -76.08 88.78
C TYR A 113 25.86 -77.43 89.49
N THR A 114 26.58 -78.35 88.85
CA THR A 114 26.99 -79.63 89.41
C THR A 114 28.45 -79.53 89.81
N LEU A 115 28.74 -79.80 91.07
CA LEU A 115 30.09 -79.98 91.58
C LEU A 115 30.34 -81.48 91.72
N CYS A 116 31.48 -81.95 91.24
CA CYS A 116 31.91 -83.33 91.42
C CYS A 116 33.34 -83.40 91.93
N ASP A 117 33.66 -84.45 92.69
CA ASP A 117 35.06 -84.79 92.95
C ASP A 117 35.72 -85.41 91.70
N LYS A 118 37.05 -85.55 91.71
CA LYS A 118 37.82 -86.24 90.65
C LYS A 118 38.17 -87.69 90.99
N LEU A 119 37.44 -88.31 91.93
CA LEU A 119 37.68 -89.71 92.30
C LEU A 119 36.96 -90.66 91.33
N THR A 120 37.31 -91.95 91.39
CA THR A 120 36.64 -93.00 90.62
C THR A 120 36.17 -94.10 91.59
N PRO A 121 34.85 -94.36 91.72
CA PRO A 121 33.74 -93.68 91.04
C PRO A 121 33.55 -92.23 91.51
N GLN A 122 33.10 -91.37 90.59
CA GLN A 122 32.89 -89.94 90.84
C GLN A 122 31.64 -89.71 91.70
N SER A 123 31.75 -88.80 92.67
CA SER A 123 30.60 -88.32 93.46
C SER A 123 30.28 -86.87 93.09
N CYS A 124 28.99 -86.55 92.96
CA CYS A 124 28.50 -85.23 92.54
C CYS A 124 27.35 -84.75 93.43
N ALA A 125 27.26 -83.43 93.59
CA ALA A 125 26.10 -82.77 94.17
C ALA A 125 25.83 -81.45 93.42
N THR A 126 24.62 -80.91 93.58
CA THR A 126 24.15 -79.73 92.85
C THR A 126 23.71 -78.65 93.80
N VAL A 127 23.87 -77.39 93.41
CA VAL A 127 23.36 -76.24 94.17
C VAL A 127 22.77 -75.20 93.24
N SER A 128 21.75 -74.50 93.72
CA SER A 128 21.11 -73.38 93.03
C SER A 128 21.59 -72.07 93.63
N ASN A 129 21.99 -71.13 92.77
CA ASN A 129 22.46 -69.80 93.13
C ASN A 129 21.61 -68.73 92.45
N ALA A 130 21.46 -67.59 93.12
CA ALA A 130 20.73 -66.45 92.56
C ALA A 130 21.70 -65.38 92.04
N ILE A 131 21.60 -65.07 90.75
CA ILE A 131 22.35 -63.98 90.10
C ILE A 131 21.36 -62.84 89.83
N THR A 132 21.57 -61.69 90.48
CA THR A 132 20.79 -60.48 90.24
C THR A 132 21.45 -59.64 89.16
N VAL A 133 20.79 -59.48 88.01
CA VAL A 133 21.20 -58.55 86.97
C VAL A 133 20.48 -57.22 87.21
N THR A 134 21.22 -56.15 87.50
CA THR A 134 20.63 -54.83 87.80
C THR A 134 20.45 -53.99 86.52
N PRO A 135 19.35 -53.23 86.41
CA PRO A 135 19.12 -52.32 85.31
C PRO A 135 20.12 -51.16 85.33
N VAL A 136 20.50 -50.68 84.15
CA VAL A 136 21.40 -49.53 83.98
C VAL A 136 20.81 -48.63 82.88
N ILE A 137 20.56 -47.37 83.23
CA ILE A 137 20.06 -46.34 82.33
C ILE A 137 20.97 -45.13 82.51
N ASN A 138 21.59 -44.67 81.43
CA ASN A 138 22.50 -43.54 81.46
C ASN A 138 22.24 -42.64 80.25
N PRO A 139 21.20 -41.78 80.31
CA PRO A 139 20.93 -40.83 79.25
C PRO A 139 22.08 -39.82 79.16
N ILE A 140 22.48 -39.50 77.94
CA ILE A 140 23.47 -38.48 77.61
C ILE A 140 22.69 -37.18 77.32
N LYS A 141 23.38 -36.03 77.36
CA LYS A 141 22.78 -34.71 77.13
C LYS A 141 22.98 -34.27 75.68
N GLU A 142 21.94 -33.71 75.07
CA GLU A 142 21.94 -33.24 73.69
C GLU A 142 21.49 -31.78 73.64
N ASN A 143 22.45 -30.86 73.79
CA ASN A 143 22.17 -29.43 73.69
C ASN A 143 21.90 -29.01 72.24
N GLY A 144 20.98 -28.06 72.06
CA GLY A 144 20.60 -27.49 70.75
C GLY A 144 20.80 -25.99 70.69
N THR A 145 21.05 -25.45 69.49
CA THR A 145 20.99 -24.00 69.22
C THR A 145 20.19 -23.76 67.96
N ILE A 146 19.24 -22.83 68.02
CA ILE A 146 18.34 -22.54 66.89
C ILE A 146 17.95 -21.05 66.89
N PRO A 147 17.77 -20.40 65.73
CA PRO A 147 17.15 -19.08 65.68
C PRO A 147 15.69 -19.12 66.14
N SER A 148 15.20 -17.99 66.64
CA SER A 148 13.79 -17.80 67.00
C SER A 148 12.83 -17.86 65.80
N THR A 149 13.32 -18.03 64.58
CA THR A 149 12.50 -18.40 63.41
C THR A 149 11.92 -19.81 63.50
N GLY A 150 12.35 -20.61 64.48
CA GLY A 150 11.83 -21.95 64.76
C GLY A 150 12.44 -23.06 63.91
N GLY A 151 12.00 -24.29 64.17
CA GLY A 151 12.47 -25.51 63.50
C GLY A 151 12.86 -26.61 64.49
N THR A 152 13.87 -27.41 64.13
CA THR A 152 14.36 -28.53 64.94
C THR A 152 15.64 -28.15 65.67
N ALA A 153 15.59 -28.08 67.00
CA ALA A 153 16.77 -27.75 67.82
C ALA A 153 17.63 -28.98 68.10
N VAL A 154 17.01 -30.14 68.28
CA VAL A 154 17.69 -31.44 68.44
C VAL A 154 16.96 -32.47 67.59
N ILE A 155 17.69 -33.16 66.72
CA ILE A 155 17.11 -34.11 65.76
C ILE A 155 16.58 -35.36 66.49
N ASN A 156 17.34 -35.87 67.45
CA ASN A 156 16.99 -37.04 68.24
C ASN A 156 17.85 -37.10 69.52
N VAL A 157 17.22 -36.99 70.69
CA VAL A 157 17.89 -37.04 72.02
C VAL A 157 18.29 -38.45 72.46
N ILE A 158 17.79 -39.51 71.82
CA ILE A 158 18.06 -40.90 72.25
C ILE A 158 19.12 -41.62 71.40
N LEU A 159 19.70 -40.97 70.39
CA LEU A 159 20.52 -41.64 69.36
C LEU A 159 21.79 -42.30 69.92
N ASN A 160 22.37 -41.70 70.95
CA ASN A 160 23.59 -42.09 71.65
C ASN A 160 23.31 -42.67 73.06
N ASP A 161 22.04 -42.84 73.42
CA ASP A 161 21.65 -43.40 74.71
C ASP A 161 21.67 -44.93 74.69
N PHE A 162 22.01 -45.49 75.86
CA PHE A 162 21.99 -46.93 76.09
C PHE A 162 21.13 -47.26 77.31
N ILE A 163 20.33 -48.31 77.17
CA ILE A 163 19.50 -48.86 78.22
C ILE A 163 19.75 -50.37 78.34
N ASN A 164 20.13 -50.80 79.55
CA ASN A 164 20.44 -52.18 79.86
C ASN A 164 21.47 -52.83 78.91
N GLY A 165 22.45 -52.05 78.45
CA GLY A 165 23.51 -52.49 77.53
C GLY A 165 23.14 -52.51 76.04
N ALA A 166 21.92 -52.10 75.67
CA ALA A 166 21.47 -51.98 74.29
C ALA A 166 21.20 -50.52 73.89
N ALA A 167 21.34 -50.18 72.61
CA ALA A 167 20.97 -48.86 72.11
C ALA A 167 19.47 -48.61 72.34
N VAL A 168 19.11 -47.36 72.65
CA VAL A 168 17.72 -46.98 72.91
C VAL A 168 16.92 -46.99 71.61
N ASN A 169 15.75 -47.61 71.68
CA ASN A 169 14.72 -47.57 70.66
C ASN A 169 13.37 -47.30 71.34
N ILE A 170 12.63 -46.31 70.85
CA ILE A 170 11.34 -45.87 71.41
C ILE A 170 10.19 -46.21 70.44
N GLY A 171 8.95 -45.98 70.86
CA GLY A 171 7.75 -46.42 70.12
C GLY A 171 7.30 -47.83 70.54
N ALA A 172 6.24 -48.36 69.91
CA ALA A 172 5.52 -49.54 70.42
C ALA A 172 6.42 -50.78 70.65
N THR A 173 7.34 -51.06 69.73
CA THR A 173 8.25 -52.22 69.76
C THR A 173 9.63 -51.92 70.35
N GLY A 174 9.90 -50.68 70.76
CA GLY A 174 11.17 -50.25 71.34
C GLY A 174 11.42 -50.80 72.76
N ASN A 175 12.66 -50.73 73.23
CA ASN A 175 13.10 -51.17 74.57
C ASN A 175 12.95 -50.08 75.65
N ALA A 176 12.61 -48.85 75.27
CA ALA A 176 12.45 -47.72 76.17
C ALA A 176 11.19 -46.88 75.87
N THR A 177 10.83 -46.02 76.82
CA THR A 177 9.87 -44.92 76.67
C THR A 177 10.51 -43.62 77.07
N ILE A 178 10.16 -42.52 76.40
CA ILE A 178 10.61 -41.17 76.73
C ILE A 178 9.40 -40.29 77.08
N THR A 179 9.54 -39.43 78.08
CA THR A 179 8.49 -38.50 78.50
C THR A 179 9.09 -37.14 78.86
N ALA A 180 8.43 -36.04 78.48
CA ALA A 180 8.79 -34.70 78.91
C ALA A 180 8.46 -34.52 80.41
N ILE A 181 9.40 -33.97 81.18
CA ILE A 181 9.22 -33.71 82.61
C ILE A 181 8.91 -32.24 82.86
N GLY A 182 7.82 -32.01 83.60
CA GLY A 182 7.32 -30.67 83.91
C GLY A 182 6.70 -29.95 82.70
N SER A 183 6.44 -28.66 82.87
CA SER A 183 5.95 -27.82 81.77
C SER A 183 7.14 -27.26 81.00
N TRP A 184 7.31 -27.73 79.76
CA TRP A 184 8.31 -27.18 78.85
C TRP A 184 7.95 -25.73 78.46
N PRO A 185 8.94 -24.89 78.10
CA PRO A 185 8.69 -23.53 77.64
C PRO A 185 7.71 -23.49 76.46
N VAL A 186 6.86 -22.45 76.44
CA VAL A 186 5.87 -22.26 75.36
C VAL A 186 6.58 -22.20 74.00
N GLY A 187 6.07 -23.00 73.06
CA GLY A 187 6.65 -23.15 71.72
C GLY A 187 7.69 -24.26 71.59
N MET A 188 8.08 -24.95 72.67
CA MET A 188 8.96 -26.12 72.59
C MET A 188 8.18 -27.43 72.75
N THR A 189 8.54 -28.45 71.98
CA THR A 189 7.92 -29.78 72.06
C THR A 189 8.94 -30.89 71.92
N LEU A 190 8.69 -32.00 72.63
CA LEU A 190 9.40 -33.27 72.50
C LEU A 190 8.51 -34.28 71.78
N ASP A 191 8.98 -34.82 70.67
CA ASP A 191 8.32 -35.92 69.97
C ASP A 191 8.64 -37.25 70.67
N LEU A 192 7.64 -37.84 71.32
CA LEU A 192 7.79 -39.07 72.10
C LEU A 192 8.01 -40.33 71.24
N THR A 193 7.91 -40.22 69.91
CA THR A 193 8.13 -41.31 68.96
C THR A 193 9.49 -41.25 68.30
N THR A 194 10.11 -40.07 68.21
CA THR A 194 11.39 -39.86 67.52
C THR A 194 12.50 -39.29 68.41
N GLY A 195 12.17 -38.79 69.60
CA GLY A 195 13.13 -38.10 70.48
C GLY A 195 13.50 -36.70 69.98
N LYS A 196 12.76 -36.15 69.01
CA LYS A 196 13.05 -34.86 68.39
C LYS A 196 12.59 -33.69 69.27
N ILE A 197 13.42 -32.66 69.41
CA ILE A 197 13.04 -31.39 70.03
C ILE A 197 12.83 -30.33 68.95
N THR A 198 11.64 -29.75 68.91
CA THR A 198 11.30 -28.63 68.02
C THR A 198 10.98 -27.36 68.79
N VAL A 199 11.27 -26.21 68.18
CA VAL A 199 11.01 -24.86 68.70
C VAL A 199 10.15 -24.13 67.67
N ALA A 200 9.06 -23.51 68.11
CA ALA A 200 8.16 -22.73 67.28
C ALA A 200 8.79 -21.37 66.90
N ALA A 201 8.38 -20.82 65.75
CA ALA A 201 8.73 -19.46 65.40
C ALA A 201 8.14 -18.47 66.44
N GLY A 202 8.90 -17.45 66.81
CA GLY A 202 8.49 -16.48 67.83
C GLY A 202 8.80 -16.90 69.27
N THR A 203 9.36 -18.09 69.51
CA THR A 203 9.90 -18.42 70.85
C THR A 203 10.95 -17.39 71.23
N THR A 204 10.79 -16.77 72.39
CA THR A 204 11.64 -15.69 72.86
C THR A 204 13.11 -16.12 72.86
N PRO A 205 14.03 -15.35 72.26
CA PRO A 205 15.45 -15.62 72.34
C PRO A 205 15.93 -15.67 73.80
N SER A 206 16.44 -16.83 74.21
CA SER A 206 16.95 -17.09 75.55
C SER A 206 17.60 -18.47 75.61
N VAL A 207 18.21 -18.80 76.74
CA VAL A 207 18.71 -20.15 77.05
C VAL A 207 17.67 -20.87 77.90
N TYR A 208 17.16 -21.99 77.41
CA TYR A 208 16.15 -22.80 78.08
C TYR A 208 16.73 -24.14 78.50
N ASN A 209 16.35 -24.60 79.69
CA ASN A 209 16.62 -25.97 80.14
C ASN A 209 15.34 -26.79 79.96
N VAL A 210 15.43 -27.90 79.24
CA VAL A 210 14.32 -28.83 79.03
C VAL A 210 14.70 -30.19 79.60
N VAL A 211 13.80 -30.78 80.38
CA VAL A 211 14.08 -32.03 81.11
C VAL A 211 13.19 -33.12 80.55
N TYR A 212 13.78 -34.29 80.26
CA TYR A 212 13.04 -35.49 79.91
C TYR A 212 13.46 -36.67 80.79
N GLU A 213 12.58 -37.67 80.85
CA GLU A 213 12.79 -38.93 81.53
C GLU A 213 12.80 -40.06 80.51
N LEU A 214 13.82 -40.91 80.61
CA LEU A 214 13.99 -42.12 79.83
C LEU A 214 13.80 -43.33 80.74
N CYS A 215 12.86 -44.20 80.39
CA CYS A 215 12.57 -45.42 81.16
C CYS A 215 12.71 -46.67 80.31
N ASP A 216 13.10 -47.79 80.91
CA ASP A 216 13.01 -49.09 80.25
C ASP A 216 11.56 -49.58 80.19
N LYS A 217 11.31 -50.62 79.40
CA LYS A 217 10.00 -51.30 79.35
C LYS A 217 9.96 -52.59 80.17
N LEU A 218 10.82 -52.71 81.18
CA LEU A 218 10.83 -53.86 82.07
C LEU A 218 9.79 -53.67 83.18
N THR A 219 9.46 -54.76 83.87
CA THR A 219 8.56 -54.74 85.02
C THR A 219 9.28 -55.35 86.22
N PRO A 220 9.58 -54.57 87.29
CA PRO A 220 9.29 -53.15 87.45
C PRO A 220 10.11 -52.26 86.50
N GLN A 221 9.55 -51.09 86.16
CA GLN A 221 10.18 -50.11 85.27
C GLN A 221 11.28 -49.34 86.02
N ASN A 222 12.38 -49.08 85.34
CA ASN A 222 13.45 -48.21 85.80
C ASN A 222 13.53 -46.96 84.92
N CYS A 223 13.85 -45.81 85.51
CA CYS A 223 13.90 -44.52 84.82
C CYS A 223 15.14 -43.70 85.23
N ALA A 224 15.60 -42.83 84.33
CA ALA A 224 16.61 -41.81 84.57
C ALA A 224 16.22 -40.51 83.86
N THR A 225 16.58 -39.36 84.43
CA THR A 225 16.29 -38.03 83.87
C THR A 225 17.55 -37.36 83.35
N VAL A 226 17.39 -36.50 82.33
CA VAL A 226 18.46 -35.64 81.81
C VAL A 226 17.90 -34.27 81.46
N SER A 227 18.76 -33.25 81.52
CA SER A 227 18.43 -31.86 81.24
C SER A 227 19.27 -31.35 80.07
N ASP A 228 18.60 -31.07 78.96
CA ASP A 228 19.21 -30.47 77.78
C ASP A 228 19.12 -28.95 77.82
N VAL A 229 20.12 -28.29 77.24
CA VAL A 229 20.16 -26.83 77.08
C VAL A 229 19.83 -26.47 75.64
N ILE A 230 18.73 -25.75 75.43
CA ILE A 230 18.31 -25.21 74.14
C ILE A 230 18.54 -23.70 74.12
N THR A 231 19.47 -23.25 73.27
CA THR A 231 19.75 -21.82 73.08
C THR A 231 18.96 -21.30 71.88
N VAL A 232 18.02 -20.40 72.12
CA VAL A 232 17.27 -19.69 71.08
C VAL A 232 17.95 -18.34 70.82
N THR A 233 18.50 -18.14 69.62
CA THR A 233 19.21 -16.90 69.26
C THR A 233 18.27 -15.88 68.60
N PRO A 234 18.43 -14.58 68.87
CA PRO A 234 17.65 -13.55 68.19
C PRO A 234 18.01 -13.52 66.70
N MET A 235 17.04 -13.18 65.88
CA MET A 235 17.22 -13.11 64.43
C MET A 235 16.27 -12.08 63.82
N ILE A 236 16.83 -11.16 63.03
CA ILE A 236 16.07 -10.20 62.23
C ILE A 236 16.22 -10.57 60.76
N SER A 237 15.10 -10.67 60.06
CA SER A 237 15.05 -10.82 58.61
C SER A 237 14.38 -9.57 58.05
N ALA A 238 15.20 -8.57 57.73
CA ALA A 238 14.77 -7.35 57.07
C ALA A 238 14.95 -7.47 55.56
N VAL A 239 13.96 -6.99 54.81
CA VAL A 239 13.93 -6.99 53.35
C VAL A 239 14.28 -5.58 52.87
N LYS A 240 14.66 -5.46 51.59
CA LYS A 240 14.96 -4.17 50.95
C LYS A 240 13.72 -3.69 50.20
N GLU A 241 13.36 -2.43 50.41
CA GLU A 241 12.22 -1.76 49.80
C GLU A 241 12.68 -0.48 49.08
N ASP A 242 12.79 -0.54 47.75
CA ASP A 242 12.98 0.65 46.93
C ASP A 242 11.64 1.29 46.58
N GLY A 243 11.61 2.62 46.48
CA GLY A 243 10.39 3.40 46.30
C GLY A 243 10.51 4.39 45.15
N THR A 244 9.40 4.70 44.49
CA THR A 244 9.32 5.75 43.47
C THR A 244 8.18 6.70 43.82
N ILE A 245 8.42 8.01 43.72
CA ILE A 245 7.43 9.04 44.02
C ILE A 245 7.64 10.26 43.11
N PRO A 246 6.59 10.96 42.66
CA PRO A 246 6.76 12.21 41.92
C PRO A 246 7.36 13.33 42.78
N SER A 247 7.96 14.33 42.13
CA SER A 247 8.49 15.54 42.78
C SER A 247 7.40 16.40 43.46
N SER A 248 6.12 16.11 43.25
CA SER A 248 5.01 16.66 44.06
C SER A 248 5.01 16.18 45.51
N GLY A 249 5.80 15.15 45.85
CA GLY A 249 6.00 14.66 47.22
C GLY A 249 4.87 13.77 47.73
N GLY A 250 4.93 13.40 49.01
CA GLY A 250 3.96 12.54 49.70
C GLY A 250 4.61 11.39 50.47
N THR A 251 3.81 10.40 50.84
CA THR A 251 4.27 9.20 51.54
C THR A 251 4.67 8.13 50.53
N VAL A 252 5.96 7.76 50.49
CA VAL A 252 6.45 6.68 49.61
C VAL A 252 6.22 5.30 50.24
N PHE A 253 6.36 5.19 51.56
CA PHE A 253 6.04 3.97 52.31
C PHE A 253 5.18 4.32 53.50
N VAL A 254 4.06 3.61 53.68
CA VAL A 254 3.22 3.74 54.89
C VAL A 254 3.92 3.12 56.10
N ASN A 255 4.60 2.01 55.89
CA ASN A 255 5.55 1.40 56.82
C ASN A 255 6.62 0.67 55.99
N ILE A 256 7.85 1.17 56.02
CA ILE A 256 8.97 0.58 55.27
C ILE A 256 9.35 -0.82 55.77
N SER A 257 9.02 -1.17 57.02
CA SER A 257 9.31 -2.48 57.63
C SER A 257 8.16 -3.48 57.60
N SER A 258 7.12 -3.22 56.80
CA SER A 258 5.85 -3.98 56.84
C SER A 258 5.97 -5.46 56.46
N ASN A 259 7.00 -5.81 55.70
CA ASN A 259 7.35 -7.16 55.25
C ASN A 259 8.53 -7.75 56.04
N ASP A 260 9.06 -7.04 57.03
CA ASP A 260 10.15 -7.51 57.86
C ASP A 260 9.65 -8.43 58.97
N THR A 261 10.55 -9.29 59.46
CA THR A 261 10.29 -10.09 60.66
C THR A 261 11.39 -9.90 61.69
N VAL A 262 10.98 -9.80 62.94
CA VAL A 262 11.84 -9.74 64.10
C VAL A 262 11.53 -10.95 64.97
N ASN A 263 12.55 -11.77 65.20
CA ASN A 263 12.48 -12.98 66.00
C ASN A 263 11.42 -14.00 65.52
N GLY A 264 11.23 -14.11 64.20
CA GLY A 264 10.33 -15.08 63.58
C GLY A 264 8.85 -14.65 63.52
N VAL A 265 8.53 -13.43 63.95
CA VAL A 265 7.20 -12.82 63.86
C VAL A 265 7.27 -11.49 63.10
N PRO A 266 6.18 -11.01 62.47
CA PRO A 266 6.17 -9.72 61.77
C PRO A 266 6.70 -8.57 62.63
N ALA A 267 7.44 -7.65 62.01
CA ALA A 267 7.93 -6.45 62.69
C ALA A 267 6.76 -5.49 62.95
N VAL A 268 6.45 -5.31 64.24
CA VAL A 268 5.45 -4.35 64.72
C VAL A 268 6.21 -3.23 65.42
N LEU A 269 6.06 -2.01 64.90
CA LEU A 269 6.67 -0.80 65.44
C LEU A 269 5.78 -0.13 66.49
N GLY A 270 6.37 0.78 67.27
CA GLY A 270 5.68 1.54 68.33
C GLY A 270 5.89 0.97 69.73
N SER A 271 5.28 1.61 70.73
CA SER A 271 5.57 1.34 72.15
C SER A 271 5.17 -0.05 72.66
N SER A 272 4.24 -0.73 71.97
CA SER A 272 3.85 -2.12 72.24
C SER A 272 4.36 -3.12 71.19
N GLY A 273 5.23 -2.65 70.31
CA GLY A 273 5.82 -3.43 69.23
C GLY A 273 6.97 -4.34 69.68
N ASN A 274 7.31 -5.32 68.85
CA ASN A 274 8.49 -6.18 69.01
C ASN A 274 9.73 -5.62 68.30
N ALA A 275 9.60 -4.48 67.60
CA ALA A 275 10.66 -3.89 66.81
C ALA A 275 10.73 -2.37 66.98
N THR A 276 11.91 -1.80 66.77
CA THR A 276 12.16 -0.35 66.67
C THR A 276 12.90 -0.05 65.38
N ILE A 277 12.66 1.14 64.81
CA ILE A 277 13.30 1.58 63.57
C ILE A 277 13.91 2.97 63.75
N GLY A 278 15.09 3.17 63.17
CA GLY A 278 15.80 4.45 63.19
C GLY A 278 16.54 4.73 61.89
N THR A 279 16.81 5.99 61.62
CA THR A 279 17.63 6.40 60.48
C THR A 279 19.11 6.10 60.73
N ILE A 280 19.82 5.60 59.74
CA ILE A 280 21.28 5.49 59.76
C ILE A 280 21.89 6.67 59.00
N GLY A 281 22.75 7.42 59.69
CA GLY A 281 23.35 8.65 59.15
C GLY A 281 22.32 9.78 58.96
N THR A 282 22.68 10.75 58.12
CA THR A 282 21.79 11.86 57.75
C THR A 282 21.13 11.55 56.41
N TRP A 283 19.79 11.46 56.39
CA TRP A 283 19.04 11.31 55.15
C TRP A 283 19.05 12.62 54.32
N PRO A 284 18.84 12.54 52.99
CA PRO A 284 18.70 13.72 52.15
C PRO A 284 17.61 14.67 52.66
N VAL A 285 17.88 15.97 52.60
CA VAL A 285 16.93 17.01 53.02
C VAL A 285 15.63 16.86 52.22
N GLY A 286 14.50 16.73 52.92
CA GLY A 286 13.19 16.50 52.33
C GLY A 286 12.69 15.06 52.43
N ILE A 287 13.54 14.07 52.75
CA ILE A 287 13.10 12.69 53.07
C ILE A 287 13.08 12.51 54.59
N THR A 288 11.98 11.97 55.11
CA THR A 288 11.78 11.77 56.56
C THR A 288 11.31 10.37 56.89
N LEU A 289 11.67 9.87 58.08
CA LEU A 289 11.19 8.61 58.65
C LEU A 289 10.37 8.91 59.92
N ASN A 290 9.14 8.40 60.00
CA ASN A 290 8.40 8.34 61.24
C ASN A 290 8.78 7.05 61.99
N SER A 291 9.59 7.15 63.04
CA SER A 291 10.08 6.00 63.80
C SER A 291 9.00 5.23 64.58
N THR A 292 7.79 5.78 64.70
CA THR A 292 6.66 5.10 65.36
C THR A 292 5.89 4.22 64.39
N THR A 293 5.72 4.66 63.14
CA THR A 293 4.92 3.96 62.13
C THR A 293 5.73 3.30 61.03
N GLY A 294 7.02 3.65 60.91
CA GLY A 294 7.88 3.27 59.79
C GLY A 294 7.57 4.03 58.49
N ALA A 295 6.72 5.07 58.54
CA ALA A 295 6.34 5.80 57.34
C ALA A 295 7.52 6.61 56.80
N VAL A 296 7.76 6.54 55.50
CA VAL A 296 8.75 7.35 54.80
C VAL A 296 8.03 8.33 53.89
N ALA A 297 8.35 9.61 54.00
CA ALA A 297 7.75 10.67 53.22
C ALA A 297 8.81 11.55 52.55
N VAL A 298 8.45 12.07 51.37
CA VAL A 298 9.25 12.97 50.55
C VAL A 298 8.53 14.31 50.44
N ALA A 299 9.23 15.42 50.68
CA ALA A 299 8.68 16.76 50.60
C ALA A 299 8.36 17.18 49.14
N PRO A 300 7.29 17.96 48.91
CA PRO A 300 7.02 18.55 47.60
C PRO A 300 8.18 19.45 47.13
N GLY A 301 8.45 19.43 45.82
CA GLY A 301 9.53 20.20 45.19
C GLY A 301 10.91 19.57 45.31
N MET A 302 11.01 18.31 45.78
CA MET A 302 12.28 17.59 45.75
C MET A 302 12.73 17.42 44.29
N ILE A 303 14.00 17.71 44.02
CA ILE A 303 14.56 17.65 42.66
C ILE A 303 14.44 16.20 42.15
N PRO A 304 14.00 15.95 40.91
CA PRO A 304 13.99 14.62 40.33
C PRO A 304 15.39 13.98 40.35
N GLY A 305 15.47 12.71 40.73
CA GLY A 305 16.72 11.99 40.90
C GLY A 305 16.61 10.79 41.82
N THR A 306 17.74 10.10 42.02
CA THR A 306 17.84 8.90 42.84
C THR A 306 18.54 9.20 44.16
N TYR A 307 17.92 8.80 45.27
CA TYR A 307 18.36 9.10 46.63
C TYR A 307 18.52 7.82 47.44
N ASN A 308 19.74 7.57 47.93
CA ASN A 308 20.01 6.43 48.80
C ASN A 308 19.69 6.79 50.25
N ILE A 309 18.96 5.92 50.93
CA ILE A 309 18.64 6.01 52.36
C ILE A 309 19.01 4.71 53.06
N ALA A 310 19.25 4.78 54.36
CA ALA A 310 19.49 3.59 55.18
C ALA A 310 18.75 3.69 56.51
N TYR A 311 18.09 2.61 56.92
CA TYR A 311 17.48 2.49 58.24
C TYR A 311 18.08 1.31 59.00
N GLU A 312 17.99 1.37 60.32
CA GLU A 312 18.32 0.26 61.22
C GLU A 312 17.03 -0.23 61.87
N LEU A 313 16.80 -1.53 61.78
CA LEU A 313 15.70 -2.24 62.43
C LEU A 313 16.28 -3.07 63.57
N CYS A 314 15.77 -2.85 64.78
CA CYS A 314 16.20 -3.55 65.99
C CYS A 314 15.03 -4.29 66.64
N ASP A 315 15.33 -5.40 67.31
CA ASP A 315 14.40 -5.99 68.26
C ASP A 315 14.33 -5.19 69.57
N THR A 316 13.35 -5.51 70.41
CA THR A 316 13.17 -4.85 71.72
C THR A 316 13.82 -5.64 72.88
N LEU A 317 14.71 -6.59 72.57
CA LEU A 317 15.39 -7.39 73.58
C LEU A 317 16.56 -6.60 74.21
N THR A 318 17.11 -7.13 75.30
CA THR A 318 18.26 -6.54 75.99
C THR A 318 19.38 -7.57 76.17
N PRO A 319 20.52 -7.44 75.47
CA PRO A 319 20.85 -6.41 74.47
C PRO A 319 20.04 -6.56 73.18
N ALA A 320 19.74 -5.44 72.51
CA ALA A 320 18.99 -5.44 71.25
C ALA A 320 19.84 -6.03 70.11
N ASN A 321 19.21 -6.84 69.27
CA ASN A 321 19.78 -7.23 67.98
C ASN A 321 19.32 -6.21 66.92
N CYS A 322 20.20 -5.79 66.02
CA CYS A 322 19.90 -4.79 65.00
C CYS A 322 20.45 -5.21 63.63
N THR A 323 19.78 -4.81 62.56
CA THR A 323 20.26 -4.94 61.18
C THR A 323 20.06 -3.65 60.41
N THR A 324 20.95 -3.35 59.46
CA THR A 324 20.86 -2.16 58.60
C THR A 324 20.36 -2.55 57.21
N VAL A 325 19.42 -1.78 56.67
CA VAL A 325 18.87 -1.93 55.32
C VAL A 325 19.15 -0.68 54.49
N PHE A 326 19.60 -0.86 53.26
CA PHE A 326 19.86 0.21 52.29
C PHE A 326 18.78 0.22 51.22
N ASN A 327 18.11 1.36 51.05
CA ASN A 327 17.01 1.53 50.11
C ASN A 327 17.28 2.69 49.18
N VAL A 328 16.59 2.69 48.05
CA VAL A 328 16.67 3.71 47.01
C VAL A 328 15.30 4.33 46.82
N ILE A 329 15.23 5.66 46.93
CA ILE A 329 14.05 6.45 46.58
C ILE A 329 14.32 7.17 45.26
N THR A 330 13.50 6.90 44.25
CA THR A 330 13.54 7.60 42.97
C THR A 330 12.46 8.67 42.94
N VAL A 331 12.86 9.94 42.85
CA VAL A 331 11.95 11.05 42.64
C VAL A 331 11.82 11.30 41.14
N THR A 332 10.62 11.15 40.58
CA THR A 332 10.36 11.40 39.16
C THR A 332 9.91 12.83 38.93
N ALA A 333 10.23 13.42 37.78
CA ALA A 333 9.62 14.68 37.37
C ALA A 333 8.10 14.52 37.27
N VAL A 334 7.36 15.58 37.59
CA VAL A 334 5.94 15.69 37.25
C VAL A 334 5.89 16.24 35.84
N ASN A 335 5.28 15.49 34.93
CA ASN A 335 5.17 15.88 33.52
C ASN A 335 4.39 17.19 33.37
N SER A 336 4.93 18.13 32.60
CA SER A 336 4.32 19.42 32.29
C SER A 336 3.75 19.39 30.87
N PRO A 337 2.60 20.03 30.59
CA PRO A 337 2.09 20.07 29.23
C PRO A 337 3.03 20.86 28.30
N PRO A 338 3.06 20.53 27.00
CA PRO A 338 3.81 21.31 26.02
C PRO A 338 3.23 22.74 25.88
N VAL A 339 4.06 23.66 25.42
CA VAL A 339 3.68 25.05 25.10
C VAL A 339 3.74 25.24 23.59
N ALA A 340 2.58 25.38 22.96
CA ALA A 340 2.43 25.59 21.53
C ALA A 340 2.50 27.08 21.16
N SER A 341 3.16 27.40 20.05
CA SER A 341 3.42 28.76 19.56
C SER A 341 2.84 28.96 18.16
N SER A 342 2.10 30.06 17.94
CA SER A 342 1.45 30.31 16.64
C SER A 342 2.40 30.33 15.44
N ASP A 343 1.91 29.79 14.33
CA ASP A 343 2.59 29.71 13.04
C ASP A 343 2.08 30.74 12.04
N THR A 344 2.96 31.13 11.12
CA THR A 344 2.63 32.01 9.99
C THR A 344 3.24 31.49 8.70
N LYS A 345 2.47 31.48 7.61
CA LYS A 345 2.94 31.16 6.27
C LYS A 345 2.26 31.99 5.18
N THR A 346 2.96 32.17 4.08
CA THR A 346 2.45 32.76 2.85
C THR A 346 2.52 31.75 1.72
N THR A 347 1.51 31.74 0.86
CA THR A 347 1.49 30.95 -0.38
C THR A 347 0.79 31.75 -1.47
N ASN A 348 1.00 31.39 -2.73
CA ASN A 348 0.20 31.92 -3.81
C ASN A 348 -1.17 31.24 -3.84
N GLU A 349 -2.17 31.88 -4.42
CA GLU A 349 -3.45 31.23 -4.67
C GLU A 349 -3.27 29.97 -5.51
N ASN A 350 -4.23 29.05 -5.37
CA ASN A 350 -4.22 27.74 -6.03
C ASN A 350 -3.00 26.85 -5.70
N THR A 351 -2.15 27.27 -4.74
CA THR A 351 -0.92 26.55 -4.36
C THR A 351 -1.00 26.07 -2.92
N PRO A 352 -1.09 24.74 -2.67
CA PRO A 352 -1.02 24.20 -1.32
C PRO A 352 0.31 24.52 -0.63
N ILE A 353 0.27 24.73 0.68
CA ILE A 353 1.45 25.02 1.50
C ILE A 353 1.52 24.12 2.73
N SER A 354 2.70 23.56 2.99
CA SER A 354 2.97 22.73 4.17
C SER A 354 3.66 23.52 5.29
N ILE A 355 3.29 23.23 6.52
CA ILE A 355 3.66 23.93 7.76
C ILE A 355 4.01 22.87 8.80
N VAL A 356 5.21 22.95 9.38
CA VAL A 356 5.61 22.07 10.50
C VAL A 356 5.34 22.83 11.78
N VAL A 357 4.09 22.75 12.27
CA VAL A 357 3.56 23.56 13.39
C VAL A 357 4.19 23.26 14.75
N THR A 358 4.97 22.19 14.85
CA THR A 358 5.60 21.73 16.09
C THR A 358 7.06 22.18 16.22
N VAL A 359 7.64 22.83 15.21
CA VAL A 359 9.09 23.15 15.19
C VAL A 359 9.46 24.28 16.15
N ASN A 360 8.51 25.16 16.44
CA ASN A 360 8.59 26.32 17.34
C ASN A 360 7.92 26.06 18.70
N ASP A 361 7.35 24.89 18.90
CA ASP A 361 6.74 24.47 20.15
C ASP A 361 7.80 23.95 21.14
N THR A 362 7.50 24.00 22.44
CA THR A 362 8.46 23.58 23.48
C THR A 362 7.80 22.70 24.54
N ASP A 363 8.59 21.79 25.11
CA ASP A 363 8.22 20.99 26.28
C ASP A 363 9.42 21.00 27.24
N VAL A 364 9.18 21.38 28.49
CA VAL A 364 10.25 21.64 29.47
C VAL A 364 10.81 20.37 30.09
N ASP A 365 10.01 19.30 30.15
CA ASP A 365 10.36 18.05 30.82
C ASP A 365 10.05 16.79 29.99
N GLY A 366 9.50 16.97 28.78
CA GLY A 366 9.22 15.90 27.84
C GLY A 366 9.61 16.19 26.40
N THR A 367 8.86 15.58 25.48
CA THR A 367 9.01 15.74 24.03
C THR A 367 7.62 15.74 23.41
N ILE A 368 7.43 16.56 22.37
CA ILE A 368 6.16 16.72 21.67
C ILE A 368 5.87 15.50 20.79
N ASP A 369 4.66 14.96 20.88
CA ASP A 369 4.16 13.92 19.99
C ASP A 369 3.50 14.56 18.76
N VAL A 370 4.28 14.69 17.69
CA VAL A 370 3.82 15.33 16.44
C VAL A 370 2.63 14.62 15.78
N ALA A 371 2.35 13.36 16.11
CA ALA A 371 1.20 12.63 15.57
C ALA A 371 -0.14 13.04 16.23
N THR A 372 -0.08 13.89 17.26
CA THR A 372 -1.25 14.32 18.04
C THR A 372 -1.70 15.75 17.76
N VAL A 373 -1.18 16.37 16.70
CA VAL A 373 -1.64 17.69 16.25
C VAL A 373 -3.13 17.61 15.94
N ASP A 374 -3.92 18.39 16.67
CA ASP A 374 -5.36 18.47 16.57
C ASP A 374 -5.77 19.84 16.01
N LEU A 375 -6.45 19.83 14.86
CA LEU A 375 -6.88 21.03 14.14
C LEU A 375 -8.24 21.57 14.61
N ASP A 376 -8.94 20.89 15.52
CA ASP A 376 -10.16 21.40 16.14
C ASP A 376 -10.23 21.08 17.63
N PRO A 377 -9.47 21.80 18.48
CA PRO A 377 -9.42 21.54 19.93
C PRO A 377 -10.78 21.69 20.66
N ALA A 378 -11.82 22.21 19.99
CA ALA A 378 -13.17 22.29 20.55
C ALA A 378 -13.97 20.99 20.38
N THR A 379 -13.54 20.10 19.49
CA THR A 379 -14.17 18.80 19.25
C THR A 379 -13.40 17.71 19.99
N VAL A 380 -14.11 16.67 20.46
CA VAL A 380 -13.47 15.60 21.26
C VAL A 380 -12.69 14.66 20.34
N GLY A 381 -11.40 14.47 20.65
CA GLY A 381 -10.49 13.59 19.92
C GLY A 381 -9.57 14.38 18.99
N ILE A 382 -8.66 13.71 18.28
CA ILE A 382 -7.73 14.40 17.36
C ILE A 382 -8.40 14.60 16.00
N GLN A 383 -8.49 15.84 15.52
CA GLN A 383 -9.04 16.16 14.21
C GLN A 383 -7.91 16.45 13.21
N ASN A 384 -7.77 15.53 12.25
CA ASN A 384 -6.71 15.59 11.24
C ASN A 384 -7.08 16.44 10.01
N THR A 385 -8.28 16.99 9.97
CA THR A 385 -8.76 17.83 8.87
C THR A 385 -9.68 18.92 9.39
N PHE A 386 -9.58 20.11 8.81
CA PHE A 386 -10.48 21.22 9.10
C PHE A 386 -10.72 22.04 7.83
N THR A 387 -11.97 22.34 7.50
CA THR A 387 -12.31 23.14 6.32
C THR A 387 -12.87 24.48 6.74
N VAL A 388 -12.23 25.56 6.28
CA VAL A 388 -12.76 26.92 6.40
C VAL A 388 -13.58 27.21 5.15
N VAL A 389 -14.90 27.28 5.33
CA VAL A 389 -15.85 27.47 4.23
C VAL A 389 -15.50 28.73 3.43
N GLY A 390 -15.36 28.57 2.12
CA GLY A 390 -15.03 29.66 1.19
C GLY A 390 -13.55 30.05 1.12
N GLN A 391 -12.65 29.37 1.84
CA GLN A 391 -11.22 29.74 1.88
C GLN A 391 -10.27 28.58 1.57
N GLY A 392 -10.49 27.40 2.16
CA GLY A 392 -9.62 26.25 1.94
C GLY A 392 -9.71 25.17 3.01
N THR A 393 -8.89 24.13 2.88
CA THR A 393 -8.86 22.96 3.77
C THR A 393 -7.47 22.74 4.34
N TYR A 394 -7.41 22.56 5.66
CA TYR A 394 -6.23 22.11 6.41
C TYR A 394 -6.30 20.60 6.61
N THR A 395 -5.16 19.92 6.41
CA THR A 395 -4.99 18.49 6.71
C THR A 395 -3.68 18.28 7.45
N VAL A 396 -3.60 17.28 8.33
CA VAL A 396 -2.35 16.91 9.00
C VAL A 396 -1.90 15.51 8.59
N SER A 397 -0.60 15.37 8.37
CA SER A 397 0.03 14.07 8.10
C SER A 397 0.37 13.32 9.39
N VAL A 398 0.70 12.03 9.28
CA VAL A 398 1.21 11.22 10.41
C VAL A 398 2.53 11.75 11.01
N LEU A 399 3.20 12.67 10.32
CA LEU A 399 4.42 13.33 10.78
C LEU A 399 4.15 14.70 11.42
N GLY A 400 2.89 15.07 11.65
CA GLY A 400 2.49 16.36 12.23
C GLY A 400 2.63 17.56 11.29
N ILE A 401 2.91 17.32 10.00
CA ILE A 401 2.98 18.38 8.98
C ILE A 401 1.55 18.75 8.59
N VAL A 402 1.17 20.01 8.81
CA VAL A 402 -0.11 20.58 8.41
C VAL A 402 0.00 21.12 6.98
N THR A 403 -0.93 20.77 6.10
CA THR A 403 -1.02 21.32 4.75
C THR A 403 -2.31 22.11 4.59
N PHE A 404 -2.19 23.39 4.24
CA PHE A 404 -3.32 24.21 3.81
C PHE A 404 -3.43 24.19 2.30
N THR A 405 -4.60 23.79 1.79
CA THR A 405 -4.96 23.84 0.37
C THR A 405 -6.00 24.95 0.19
N PRO A 406 -5.64 26.10 -0.40
CA PRO A 406 -6.59 27.15 -0.73
C PRO A 406 -7.71 26.61 -1.64
N LEU A 407 -8.92 27.15 -1.48
CA LEU A 407 -9.98 26.99 -2.47
C LEU A 407 -9.55 27.66 -3.79
N LEU A 408 -10.04 27.15 -4.92
CA LEU A 408 -9.76 27.73 -6.24
C LEU A 408 -10.07 29.23 -6.24
N ASN A 409 -9.10 30.04 -6.67
CA ASN A 409 -9.11 31.51 -6.77
C ASN A 409 -9.33 32.24 -5.43
N TYR A 410 -9.10 31.57 -4.30
CA TYR A 410 -9.08 32.25 -3.01
C TYR A 410 -7.75 32.98 -2.81
N ASN A 411 -7.83 34.28 -2.55
CA ASN A 411 -6.73 35.11 -2.09
C ASN A 411 -7.14 35.95 -0.85
N GLY A 412 -6.15 36.43 -0.10
CA GLY A 412 -6.33 37.15 1.16
C GLY A 412 -5.84 36.39 2.38
N ILE A 413 -6.19 36.88 3.57
CA ILE A 413 -5.80 36.28 4.85
C ILE A 413 -6.83 35.22 5.24
N ALA A 414 -6.39 33.97 5.38
CA ALA A 414 -7.23 32.88 5.86
C ALA A 414 -7.60 33.09 7.33
N THR A 415 -8.80 32.66 7.71
CA THR A 415 -9.26 32.64 9.11
C THR A 415 -8.24 31.87 9.95
N PRO A 416 -7.69 32.45 11.03
CA PRO A 416 -6.74 31.77 11.89
C PRO A 416 -7.31 30.45 12.41
N LEU A 417 -6.59 29.35 12.21
CA LEU A 417 -7.00 28.03 12.66
C LEU A 417 -6.35 27.73 14.02
N ASN A 418 -7.16 27.37 15.03
CA ASN A 418 -6.64 26.92 16.31
C ASN A 418 -6.09 25.50 16.20
N TYR A 419 -4.98 25.22 16.89
CA TYR A 419 -4.49 23.86 17.06
C TYR A 419 -3.96 23.62 18.49
N THR A 420 -3.90 22.35 18.87
CA THR A 420 -3.19 21.85 20.05
C THR A 420 -2.35 20.63 19.68
N VAL A 421 -1.36 20.31 20.51
CA VAL A 421 -0.55 19.10 20.38
C VAL A 421 -0.28 18.50 21.76
N ASN A 422 -0.11 17.19 21.86
CA ASN A 422 0.22 16.53 23.11
C ASN A 422 1.73 16.26 23.21
N ASP A 423 2.21 16.07 24.44
CA ASP A 423 3.49 15.40 24.67
C ASP A 423 3.32 13.87 24.58
N HIS A 424 4.45 13.15 24.61
CA HIS A 424 4.44 11.68 24.62
C HIS A 424 3.88 11.05 25.91
N SER A 425 3.61 11.87 26.94
CA SER A 425 2.95 11.46 28.19
C SER A 425 1.42 11.67 28.14
N GLY A 426 0.90 12.30 27.09
CA GLY A 426 -0.51 12.54 26.83
C GLY A 426 -1.08 13.85 27.38
N LEU A 427 -0.27 14.80 27.89
CA LEU A 427 -0.79 16.12 28.26
C LEU A 427 -0.88 17.04 27.04
N THR A 428 -1.97 17.79 26.96
CA THR A 428 -2.29 18.70 25.84
C THR A 428 -1.76 20.10 26.05
N SER A 429 -1.22 20.71 24.99
CA SER A 429 -0.72 22.08 25.00
C SER A 429 -1.80 23.14 25.25
N ASN A 430 -1.36 24.39 25.45
CA ASN A 430 -2.24 25.54 25.19
C ASN A 430 -2.68 25.58 23.71
N ILE A 431 -3.75 26.33 23.43
CA ILE A 431 -4.18 26.62 22.07
C ILE A 431 -3.20 27.61 21.42
N ALA A 432 -2.75 27.28 20.20
CA ALA A 432 -1.99 28.15 19.31
C ALA A 432 -2.71 28.30 17.96
N THR A 433 -2.25 29.20 17.09
CA THR A 433 -2.92 29.47 15.80
C THR A 433 -2.02 29.29 14.59
N ILE A 434 -2.58 28.75 13.52
CA ILE A 434 -1.98 28.72 12.18
C ILE A 434 -2.58 29.88 11.37
N ASN A 435 -1.71 30.78 10.91
CA ASN A 435 -2.11 31.94 10.13
C ASN A 435 -1.53 31.83 8.71
N VAL A 436 -2.40 31.66 7.71
CA VAL A 436 -1.99 31.58 6.30
C VAL A 436 -2.44 32.82 5.54
N THR A 437 -1.53 33.46 4.81
CA THR A 437 -1.86 34.51 3.86
C THR A 437 -1.68 33.97 2.44
N VAL A 438 -2.72 34.09 1.63
CA VAL A 438 -2.73 33.67 0.24
C VAL A 438 -2.60 34.91 -0.65
N THR A 439 -1.50 35.01 -1.39
CA THR A 439 -1.24 36.12 -2.31
C THR A 439 -1.89 35.84 -3.66
N ALA A 440 -2.60 36.84 -4.20
CA ALA A 440 -3.15 36.78 -5.55
C ALA A 440 -2.02 36.65 -6.59
N VAL A 441 -2.30 35.95 -7.68
CA VAL A 441 -1.43 35.82 -8.85
C VAL A 441 -2.25 36.22 -10.06
N ASN A 442 -1.87 37.33 -10.68
CA ASN A 442 -2.58 37.86 -11.84
C ASN A 442 -2.76 36.81 -12.95
N ASN A 443 -4.00 36.58 -13.38
CA ASN A 443 -4.34 35.68 -14.47
C ASN A 443 -4.46 36.50 -15.76
N PRO A 444 -3.81 36.08 -16.87
CA PRO A 444 -3.97 36.80 -18.13
C PRO A 444 -5.42 36.79 -18.62
N PRO A 445 -5.85 37.83 -19.36
CA PRO A 445 -7.18 37.87 -19.95
C PRO A 445 -7.35 36.78 -21.01
N VAL A 446 -8.59 36.38 -21.25
CA VAL A 446 -8.97 35.41 -22.28
C VAL A 446 -9.64 36.16 -23.43
N ALA A 447 -8.96 36.23 -24.58
CA ALA A 447 -9.46 36.86 -25.79
C ALA A 447 -10.29 35.90 -26.65
N SER A 448 -11.39 36.38 -27.22
CA SER A 448 -12.37 35.61 -27.98
C SER A 448 -12.47 36.13 -29.43
N SER A 449 -12.47 35.22 -30.41
CA SER A 449 -12.51 35.61 -31.82
C SER A 449 -13.75 36.42 -32.22
N ASP A 450 -13.53 37.33 -33.16
CA ASP A 450 -14.49 38.30 -33.66
C ASP A 450 -14.83 38.07 -35.13
N THR A 451 -16.07 38.34 -35.51
CA THR A 451 -16.51 38.31 -36.92
C THR A 451 -17.46 39.46 -37.21
N LYS A 452 -17.24 40.14 -38.34
CA LYS A 452 -18.12 41.23 -38.79
C LYS A 452 -18.20 41.32 -40.31
N ASN A 453 -19.32 41.79 -40.83
CA ASN A 453 -19.52 42.09 -42.24
C ASN A 453 -19.53 43.60 -42.51
N THR A 454 -19.24 43.96 -43.76
CA THR A 454 -19.37 45.33 -44.29
C THR A 454 -19.53 45.25 -45.81
N ASN A 455 -20.10 46.26 -46.44
CA ASN A 455 -20.13 46.33 -47.91
C ASN A 455 -18.74 46.70 -48.44
N GLU A 456 -18.50 46.43 -49.72
CA GLU A 456 -17.30 46.88 -50.39
C GLU A 456 -17.16 48.39 -50.30
N ASN A 457 -15.89 48.84 -50.32
CA ASN A 457 -15.53 50.26 -50.21
C ASN A 457 -15.98 50.95 -48.90
N THR A 458 -16.64 50.24 -47.99
CA THR A 458 -17.19 50.77 -46.75
C THR A 458 -16.35 50.33 -45.55
N PRO A 459 -15.70 51.27 -44.82
CA PRO A 459 -14.99 50.94 -43.60
C PRO A 459 -15.92 50.49 -42.47
N ILE A 460 -15.48 49.50 -41.69
CA ILE A 460 -16.25 48.98 -40.54
C ILE A 460 -15.43 49.00 -39.25
N SER A 461 -16.09 49.32 -38.14
CA SER A 461 -15.48 49.32 -36.80
C SER A 461 -16.05 48.22 -35.91
N ILE A 462 -15.19 47.56 -35.13
CA ILE A 462 -15.52 46.50 -34.17
C ILE A 462 -14.80 46.72 -32.83
N VAL A 463 -15.50 46.45 -31.73
CA VAL A 463 -14.93 46.46 -30.38
C VAL A 463 -14.53 45.03 -30.04
N VAL A 464 -13.30 44.65 -30.40
CA VAL A 464 -12.81 43.26 -30.27
C VAL A 464 -12.73 42.80 -28.81
N THR A 465 -12.58 43.72 -27.87
CA THR A 465 -12.51 43.39 -26.44
C THR A 465 -13.89 43.21 -25.78
N ALA A 466 -15.00 43.28 -26.53
CA ALA A 466 -16.35 43.28 -25.94
C ALA A 466 -16.80 41.90 -25.45
N ASN A 467 -16.26 40.82 -26.04
CA ASN A 467 -16.52 39.41 -25.71
C ASN A 467 -15.35 38.77 -24.92
N ASP A 468 -14.30 39.53 -24.65
CA ASP A 468 -13.14 39.10 -23.87
C ASP A 468 -13.43 39.11 -22.36
N THR A 469 -12.74 38.25 -21.61
CA THR A 469 -12.93 38.13 -20.16
C THR A 469 -11.62 38.13 -19.39
N ASP A 470 -11.62 38.70 -18.20
CA ASP A 470 -10.53 38.66 -17.24
C ASP A 470 -11.13 38.29 -15.87
N ILE A 471 -10.56 37.28 -15.20
CA ILE A 471 -11.17 36.66 -14.01
C ILE A 471 -10.84 37.40 -12.71
N ASP A 472 -9.71 38.10 -12.67
CA ASP A 472 -9.16 38.77 -11.49
C ASP A 472 -8.71 40.21 -11.77
N GLY A 473 -8.70 40.64 -13.03
CA GLY A 473 -8.41 42.00 -13.44
C GLY A 473 -9.50 42.63 -14.32
N THR A 474 -9.05 43.59 -15.12
CA THR A 474 -9.81 44.28 -16.15
C THR A 474 -8.95 44.39 -17.41
N ILE A 475 -9.57 44.27 -18.58
CA ILE A 475 -8.88 44.38 -19.86
C ILE A 475 -8.45 45.83 -20.12
N ASP A 476 -7.17 46.03 -20.42
CA ASP A 476 -6.66 47.32 -20.89
C ASP A 476 -6.84 47.44 -22.41
N VAL A 477 -7.98 48.00 -22.82
CA VAL A 477 -8.34 48.20 -24.23
C VAL A 477 -7.32 49.02 -25.03
N THR A 478 -6.40 49.73 -24.39
CA THR A 478 -5.36 50.51 -25.08
C THR A 478 -4.19 49.66 -25.57
N THR A 479 -4.20 48.37 -25.24
CA THR A 479 -3.10 47.42 -25.52
C THR A 479 -3.43 46.40 -26.62
N VAL A 480 -4.54 46.59 -27.35
CA VAL A 480 -4.89 45.73 -28.49
C VAL A 480 -3.76 45.75 -29.52
N ASP A 481 -3.16 44.58 -29.73
CA ASP A 481 -2.06 44.35 -30.66
C ASP A 481 -2.54 43.50 -31.83
N LEU A 482 -2.50 44.07 -33.05
CA LEU A 482 -2.96 43.41 -34.28
C LEU A 482 -1.89 42.53 -34.95
N ASP A 483 -0.68 42.47 -34.41
CA ASP A 483 0.36 41.54 -34.88
C ASP A 483 1.13 40.92 -33.70
N PRO A 484 0.53 39.95 -32.98
CA PRO A 484 1.18 39.32 -31.83
C PRO A 484 2.51 38.62 -32.15
N ALA A 485 2.86 38.43 -33.43
CA ALA A 485 4.14 37.87 -33.85
C ALA A 485 5.28 38.92 -33.88
N THR A 486 4.94 40.20 -33.90
CA THR A 486 5.90 41.31 -33.91
C THR A 486 6.03 41.88 -32.49
N ALA A 487 7.23 42.33 -32.11
CA ALA A 487 7.47 42.79 -30.75
C ALA A 487 6.91 44.21 -30.51
N GLY A 488 6.07 44.35 -29.48
CA GLY A 488 5.42 45.61 -29.08
C GLY A 488 3.98 45.69 -29.58
N ILE A 489 3.23 46.74 -29.25
CA ILE A 489 1.82 46.87 -29.68
C ILE A 489 1.74 47.41 -31.12
N GLN A 490 1.09 46.68 -32.02
CA GLN A 490 0.85 47.11 -33.40
C GLN A 490 -0.59 47.60 -33.58
N ASN A 491 -0.75 48.92 -33.66
CA ASN A 491 -2.04 49.58 -33.88
C ASN A 491 -2.47 49.60 -35.36
N THR A 492 -1.73 48.96 -36.26
CA THR A 492 -2.03 48.90 -37.69
C THR A 492 -1.55 47.58 -38.27
N TYR A 493 -2.39 46.96 -39.09
CA TYR A 493 -2.05 45.77 -39.85
C TYR A 493 -2.57 45.90 -41.29
N VAL A 494 -1.73 45.65 -42.28
CA VAL A 494 -2.11 45.76 -43.70
C VAL A 494 -2.14 44.37 -44.30
N VAL A 495 -3.29 43.98 -44.84
CA VAL A 495 -3.42 42.79 -45.67
C VAL A 495 -3.34 43.23 -47.13
N ALA A 496 -2.22 42.89 -47.77
CA ALA A 496 -1.91 43.34 -49.12
C ALA A 496 -3.03 42.97 -50.11
N GLY A 497 -3.53 43.98 -50.83
CA GLY A 497 -4.62 43.82 -51.81
C GLY A 497 -6.03 43.71 -51.23
N GLN A 498 -6.21 43.73 -49.91
CA GLN A 498 -7.52 43.49 -49.27
C GLN A 498 -7.98 44.64 -48.38
N GLY A 499 -7.12 45.14 -47.47
CA GLY A 499 -7.51 46.25 -46.60
C GLY A 499 -6.51 46.55 -45.49
N THR A 500 -6.82 47.57 -44.70
CA THR A 500 -6.01 48.01 -43.55
C THR A 500 -6.83 47.99 -42.28
N TYR A 501 -6.31 47.34 -41.24
CA TYR A 501 -6.83 47.39 -39.87
C TYR A 501 -6.10 48.48 -39.09
N THR A 502 -6.84 49.27 -38.32
CA THR A 502 -6.27 50.28 -37.40
C THR A 502 -6.96 50.21 -36.04
N VAL A 503 -6.22 50.49 -34.95
CA VAL A 503 -6.76 50.54 -33.59
C VAL A 503 -6.84 51.98 -33.12
N SER A 504 -8.00 52.38 -32.59
CA SER A 504 -8.18 53.70 -31.96
C SER A 504 -7.64 53.73 -30.53
N VAL A 505 -7.53 54.93 -29.94
CA VAL A 505 -7.16 55.11 -28.52
C VAL A 505 -8.16 54.49 -27.53
N LEU A 506 -9.33 54.06 -27.99
CA LEU A 506 -10.36 53.39 -27.21
C LEU A 506 -10.38 51.87 -27.45
N GLY A 507 -9.40 51.31 -28.16
CA GLY A 507 -9.34 49.87 -28.47
C GLY A 507 -10.31 49.40 -29.57
N ILE A 508 -11.02 50.32 -30.22
CA ILE A 508 -11.90 50.00 -31.35
C ILE A 508 -11.03 49.75 -32.59
N VAL A 509 -11.21 48.60 -33.22
CA VAL A 509 -10.52 48.22 -34.46
C VAL A 509 -11.38 48.62 -35.65
N THR A 510 -10.80 49.35 -36.61
CA THR A 510 -11.43 49.73 -37.88
C THR A 510 -10.74 49.02 -39.03
N PHE A 511 -11.50 48.30 -39.85
CA PHE A 511 -11.05 47.75 -41.13
C PHE A 511 -11.51 48.67 -42.26
N THR A 512 -10.57 49.10 -43.10
CA THR A 512 -10.82 49.84 -44.34
C THR A 512 -10.47 48.94 -45.52
N PRO A 513 -11.45 48.45 -46.29
CA PRO A 513 -11.19 47.69 -47.51
C PRO A 513 -10.35 48.48 -48.52
N VAL A 514 -9.54 47.79 -49.32
CA VAL A 514 -9.02 48.35 -50.58
C VAL A 514 -10.19 48.53 -51.55
N LEU A 515 -10.11 49.53 -52.42
CA LEU A 515 -11.13 49.78 -53.45
C LEU A 515 -11.45 48.51 -54.25
N ASN A 516 -12.73 48.20 -54.41
CA ASN A 516 -13.30 47.04 -55.09
C ASN A 516 -12.88 45.67 -54.49
N PHE A 517 -12.40 45.64 -53.24
CA PHE A 517 -12.19 44.36 -52.55
C PHE A 517 -13.53 43.86 -51.98
N TYR A 518 -13.92 42.65 -52.39
CA TYR A 518 -15.03 41.88 -51.84
C TYR A 518 -14.57 40.45 -51.51
N GLY A 519 -15.34 39.76 -50.68
CA GLY A 519 -15.03 38.44 -50.14
C GLY A 519 -14.49 38.48 -48.70
N THR A 520 -14.03 37.31 -48.22
CA THR A 520 -13.49 37.20 -46.85
C THR A 520 -12.06 37.73 -46.80
N ALA A 521 -11.83 38.80 -46.03
CA ALA A 521 -10.49 39.28 -45.74
C ALA A 521 -9.69 38.21 -45.00
N THR A 522 -8.39 38.14 -45.27
CA THR A 522 -7.46 37.22 -44.61
C THR A 522 -7.53 37.45 -43.10
N PRO A 523 -7.92 36.45 -42.30
CA PRO A 523 -8.05 36.63 -40.86
C PRO A 523 -6.74 37.11 -40.25
N ILE A 524 -6.82 38.14 -39.42
CA ILE A 524 -5.68 38.62 -38.63
C ILE A 524 -5.82 38.14 -37.19
N TYR A 525 -4.70 38.14 -36.47
CA TYR A 525 -4.64 37.74 -35.08
C TYR A 525 -4.54 38.96 -34.19
N TYR A 526 -5.08 38.87 -32.98
CA TYR A 526 -4.86 39.89 -31.97
C TYR A 526 -4.61 39.30 -30.59
N THR A 527 -3.96 40.11 -29.75
CA THR A 527 -3.87 39.92 -28.30
C THR A 527 -4.20 41.24 -27.61
N VAL A 528 -4.59 41.17 -26.34
CA VAL A 528 -4.81 42.33 -25.47
C VAL A 528 -4.26 42.04 -24.09
N ASN A 529 -3.82 43.06 -23.37
CA ASN A 529 -3.33 42.92 -22.01
C ASN A 529 -4.40 43.29 -20.99
N ASP A 530 -4.24 42.79 -19.76
CA ASP A 530 -4.97 43.31 -18.60
C ASP A 530 -4.33 44.60 -18.05
N ASN A 531 -4.95 45.16 -17.02
CA ASN A 531 -4.48 46.33 -16.30
C ASN A 531 -3.19 46.11 -15.46
N GLU A 532 -2.67 44.89 -15.40
CA GLU A 532 -1.40 44.52 -14.75
C GLU A 532 -0.29 44.16 -15.76
N GLY A 533 -0.62 44.13 -17.05
CA GLY A 533 0.27 43.92 -18.18
C GLY A 533 0.43 42.46 -18.63
N ALA A 534 -0.40 41.51 -18.17
CA ALA A 534 -0.36 40.15 -18.71
C ALA A 534 -1.11 40.04 -20.04
N VAL A 535 -0.52 39.32 -20.99
CA VAL A 535 -1.00 39.21 -22.38
C VAL A 535 -1.99 38.06 -22.52
N SER A 536 -3.10 38.29 -23.22
CA SER A 536 -4.11 37.27 -23.51
C SER A 536 -3.60 36.10 -24.34
N ASN A 537 -4.41 35.05 -24.48
CA ASN A 537 -4.29 34.15 -25.63
C ASN A 537 -4.50 34.91 -26.95
N VAL A 538 -4.07 34.31 -28.05
CA VAL A 538 -4.32 34.83 -29.39
C VAL A 538 -5.76 34.54 -29.82
N ALA A 539 -6.45 35.55 -30.36
CA ALA A 539 -7.78 35.44 -30.98
C ALA A 539 -7.74 35.97 -32.43
N THR A 540 -8.79 35.73 -33.21
CA THR A 540 -8.84 36.11 -34.64
C THR A 540 -9.91 37.17 -34.91
N ILE A 541 -9.62 38.09 -35.83
CA ILE A 541 -10.62 39.01 -36.40
C ILE A 541 -10.89 38.57 -37.84
N VAL A 542 -12.14 38.24 -38.14
CA VAL A 542 -12.62 37.87 -39.49
C VAL A 542 -13.54 38.98 -40.00
N ILE A 543 -13.19 39.57 -41.14
CA ILE A 543 -14.05 40.54 -41.82
C ILE A 543 -14.50 39.95 -43.15
N ILE A 544 -15.82 39.96 -43.39
CA ILE A 544 -16.42 39.57 -44.65
C ILE A 544 -16.87 40.85 -45.35
N VAL A 545 -16.30 41.12 -46.52
CA VAL A 545 -16.70 42.26 -47.34
C VAL A 545 -17.71 41.77 -48.37
N LEU A 546 -18.93 42.27 -48.31
CA LEU A 546 -20.02 41.93 -49.21
C LEU A 546 -19.92 42.80 -50.46
N GLN A 547 -20.24 42.25 -51.62
CA GLN A 547 -20.26 43.00 -52.88
C GLN A 547 -21.45 43.97 -52.89
N ASP A 548 -21.26 45.13 -53.53
CA ASP A 548 -22.20 46.27 -53.63
C ASP A 548 -21.90 46.91 -54.99
N THR A 549 -22.44 46.30 -56.04
CA THR A 549 -22.02 46.49 -57.45
C THR A 549 -22.38 47.88 -57.98
N ASP A 550 -23.53 48.44 -57.59
CA ASP A 550 -23.97 49.78 -57.99
C ASP A 550 -23.52 50.91 -57.01
N GLY A 551 -23.05 50.53 -55.82
CA GLY A 551 -22.50 51.42 -54.80
C GLY A 551 -23.55 52.20 -54.00
N ASP A 552 -24.80 51.73 -53.93
CA ASP A 552 -25.89 52.40 -53.22
C ASP A 552 -25.87 52.19 -51.69
N GLY A 553 -25.08 51.24 -51.20
CA GLY A 553 -24.94 50.89 -49.79
C GLY A 553 -25.79 49.71 -49.33
N VAL A 554 -26.44 48.98 -50.24
CA VAL A 554 -27.05 47.67 -50.05
C VAL A 554 -26.12 46.62 -50.67
N ASP A 555 -25.93 45.49 -49.99
CA ASP A 555 -25.12 44.44 -50.57
C ASP A 555 -25.93 43.60 -51.56
N ASN A 556 -25.26 43.08 -52.59
CA ASN A 556 -25.89 42.32 -53.68
C ASN A 556 -26.73 41.12 -53.23
N THR A 557 -26.54 40.60 -52.01
CA THR A 557 -27.37 39.49 -51.53
C THR A 557 -28.75 39.92 -51.04
N VAL A 558 -28.95 41.23 -50.89
CA VAL A 558 -30.15 41.88 -50.36
C VAL A 558 -30.71 42.92 -51.33
N ASP A 559 -29.88 43.44 -52.23
CA ASP A 559 -30.32 44.30 -53.33
C ASP A 559 -31.29 43.55 -54.26
N ILE A 560 -32.12 44.30 -54.97
CA ILE A 560 -33.20 43.79 -55.84
C ILE A 560 -32.94 44.09 -57.32
N ASP A 561 -31.88 44.83 -57.61
CA ASP A 561 -31.44 45.33 -58.92
C ASP A 561 -29.94 45.66 -58.79
N ASP A 562 -29.11 44.61 -58.79
CA ASP A 562 -27.69 44.63 -58.39
C ASP A 562 -26.82 45.61 -59.20
N ASP A 563 -27.22 45.94 -60.44
CA ASP A 563 -26.49 46.83 -61.34
C ASP A 563 -27.28 48.10 -61.73
N ASN A 564 -28.50 48.24 -61.21
CA ASN A 564 -29.39 49.39 -61.33
C ASN A 564 -29.72 49.72 -62.80
N ASP A 565 -29.82 48.69 -63.64
CA ASP A 565 -30.11 48.82 -65.07
C ASP A 565 -31.62 48.93 -65.37
N GLY A 566 -32.45 48.66 -64.36
CA GLY A 566 -33.90 48.80 -64.37
C GLY A 566 -34.68 47.50 -64.59
N ILE A 567 -34.00 46.35 -64.61
CA ILE A 567 -34.59 45.00 -64.54
C ILE A 567 -34.24 44.42 -63.17
N THR A 568 -35.20 43.80 -62.48
CA THR A 568 -34.90 43.23 -61.15
C THR A 568 -34.10 41.93 -61.27
N ASP A 569 -33.29 41.57 -60.27
CA ASP A 569 -32.53 40.30 -60.23
C ASP A 569 -33.43 39.03 -60.20
N ILE A 570 -34.75 39.22 -60.17
CA ILE A 570 -35.78 38.16 -60.31
C ILE A 570 -36.22 38.02 -61.78
N GLU A 571 -36.19 39.12 -62.51
CA GLU A 571 -36.52 39.20 -63.94
C GLU A 571 -35.28 38.91 -64.78
N GLU A 572 -34.11 39.36 -64.36
CA GLU A 572 -32.82 38.86 -64.84
C GLU A 572 -32.52 37.54 -64.13
N GLN A 573 -32.54 36.45 -64.90
CA GLN A 573 -32.36 35.08 -64.41
C GLN A 573 -33.48 34.60 -63.48
N ASN A 574 -34.10 33.47 -63.83
CA ASN A 574 -34.67 32.56 -62.83
C ASN A 574 -33.56 31.93 -61.93
N GLY A 575 -32.41 32.60 -61.80
CA GLY A 575 -31.21 32.27 -61.05
C GLY A 575 -30.02 31.66 -61.82
N ASP A 576 -29.98 31.62 -63.16
CA ASP A 576 -28.81 31.09 -63.88
C ASP A 576 -28.23 32.03 -64.98
N PRO A 577 -27.02 32.61 -64.79
CA PRO A 577 -26.33 33.46 -65.76
C PRO A 577 -25.68 32.67 -66.91
N THR A 578 -26.10 31.42 -67.13
CA THR A 578 -25.60 30.51 -68.16
C THR A 578 -26.63 30.13 -69.23
N LEU A 579 -27.84 30.71 -69.20
CA LEU A 579 -28.94 30.44 -70.14
C LEU A 579 -29.17 31.58 -71.16
N ASP A 580 -28.12 32.36 -71.39
CA ASP A 580 -27.96 33.35 -72.47
C ASP A 580 -26.54 33.10 -73.01
N THR A 581 -26.47 32.12 -73.91
CA THR A 581 -25.22 31.44 -74.31
C THR A 581 -24.31 32.38 -75.10
N ASP A 582 -24.87 33.24 -75.96
CA ASP A 582 -24.12 34.23 -76.76
C ASP A 582 -24.03 35.64 -76.13
N LYS A 583 -24.84 35.91 -75.09
CA LYS A 583 -24.88 37.17 -74.31
C LYS A 583 -25.41 38.36 -75.07
N ASP A 584 -26.34 38.14 -75.99
CA ASP A 584 -26.99 39.21 -76.74
C ASP A 584 -28.16 39.88 -76.00
N GLY A 585 -28.59 39.28 -74.88
CA GLY A 585 -29.68 39.75 -74.02
C GLY A 585 -31.04 39.12 -74.32
N ILE A 586 -31.10 38.10 -75.17
CA ILE A 586 -32.21 37.17 -75.35
C ILE A 586 -31.83 35.86 -74.66
N ILE A 587 -32.76 35.25 -73.92
CA ILE A 587 -32.48 33.97 -73.24
C ILE A 587 -32.62 32.81 -74.24
N ASP A 588 -31.80 31.76 -74.14
CA ASP A 588 -31.72 30.62 -75.09
C ASP A 588 -33.10 30.01 -75.43
N THR A 589 -34.06 30.01 -74.50
CA THR A 589 -35.42 29.47 -74.76
C THR A 589 -36.31 30.35 -75.64
N GLU A 590 -35.93 31.62 -75.80
CA GLU A 590 -36.57 32.61 -76.66
C GLU A 590 -35.66 33.05 -77.83
N ASP A 591 -34.44 32.52 -77.87
CA ASP A 591 -33.48 32.68 -78.97
C ASP A 591 -33.70 31.60 -80.04
N LEU A 592 -33.35 31.92 -81.30
CA LEU A 592 -33.43 31.02 -82.45
C LEU A 592 -32.04 30.55 -82.94
N ASP A 593 -30.97 31.11 -82.38
CA ASP A 593 -29.54 30.84 -82.68
C ASP A 593 -28.76 31.09 -81.36
N SER A 594 -28.98 30.22 -80.37
CA SER A 594 -28.63 30.43 -78.96
C SER A 594 -27.12 30.59 -78.73
N ASP A 595 -26.27 29.98 -79.55
CA ASP A 595 -24.81 30.10 -79.48
C ASP A 595 -24.23 31.14 -80.46
N GLY A 596 -25.08 31.74 -81.29
CA GLY A 596 -24.76 32.81 -82.23
C GLY A 596 -23.80 32.37 -83.34
N ASP A 597 -23.75 31.08 -83.66
CA ASP A 597 -22.84 30.54 -84.64
C ASP A 597 -23.30 30.82 -86.09
N GLY A 598 -24.61 31.06 -86.27
CA GLY A 598 -25.28 31.35 -87.53
C GLY A 598 -26.10 30.18 -88.10
N ILE A 599 -26.17 29.05 -87.40
CA ILE A 599 -27.12 27.96 -87.59
C ILE A 599 -28.27 28.16 -86.61
N TRP A 600 -29.47 27.69 -86.96
CA TRP A 600 -30.61 27.82 -86.07
C TRP A 600 -30.69 26.62 -85.14
N ASP A 601 -31.05 26.81 -83.87
CA ASP A 601 -31.20 25.76 -82.86
C ASP A 601 -32.04 24.56 -83.34
N THR A 602 -33.04 24.84 -84.18
CA THR A 602 -33.92 23.81 -84.77
C THR A 602 -33.20 22.85 -85.73
N VAL A 603 -32.13 23.31 -86.36
CA VAL A 603 -31.26 22.57 -87.28
C VAL A 603 -30.34 21.64 -86.50
N GLU A 604 -29.66 22.14 -85.47
CA GLU A 604 -28.80 21.35 -84.57
C GLU A 604 -29.61 20.33 -83.76
N ALA A 605 -30.82 20.70 -83.32
CA ALA A 605 -31.75 19.78 -82.66
C ALA A 605 -32.34 18.71 -83.61
N GLY A 606 -32.09 18.77 -84.92
CA GLY A 606 -32.46 17.73 -85.90
C GLY A 606 -33.91 17.78 -86.41
N HIS A 607 -34.54 18.95 -86.46
CA HIS A 607 -35.90 19.14 -86.98
C HIS A 607 -35.89 19.67 -88.43
N GLY A 608 -36.55 18.95 -89.36
CA GLY A 608 -36.55 19.28 -90.79
C GLY A 608 -37.72 20.14 -91.30
N GLU A 609 -38.11 21.19 -90.56
CA GLU A 609 -39.10 22.16 -91.07
C GLU A 609 -38.39 23.32 -91.78
N VAL A 610 -39.01 23.83 -92.84
CA VAL A 610 -38.36 24.71 -93.83
C VAL A 610 -38.72 26.18 -93.56
N ASP A 611 -37.82 27.11 -93.85
CA ASP A 611 -38.12 28.52 -94.18
C ASP A 611 -37.98 28.68 -95.70
N ALA A 612 -39.00 28.22 -96.43
CA ALA A 612 -39.01 28.16 -97.89
C ALA A 612 -38.98 29.56 -98.55
N ASN A 613 -39.21 30.63 -97.79
CA ASN A 613 -39.26 31.99 -98.29
C ASN A 613 -38.08 32.87 -97.83
N ASN A 614 -37.25 32.34 -96.93
CA ASN A 614 -35.97 32.86 -96.47
C ASN A 614 -36.09 34.24 -95.80
N ASP A 615 -37.20 34.46 -95.09
CA ASP A 615 -37.49 35.69 -94.36
C ASP A 615 -37.12 35.64 -92.86
N GLY A 616 -36.49 34.54 -92.43
CA GLY A 616 -36.03 34.34 -91.06
C GLY A 616 -37.14 33.87 -90.13
N VAL A 617 -38.23 33.31 -90.67
CA VAL A 617 -39.37 32.79 -89.91
C VAL A 617 -39.78 31.42 -90.46
N LEU A 618 -39.75 30.40 -89.61
CA LEU A 618 -40.21 29.05 -89.96
C LEU A 618 -41.71 29.04 -90.34
N GLU A 619 -42.09 28.36 -91.42
CA GLU A 619 -43.49 28.38 -91.87
C GLU A 619 -44.42 27.50 -91.01
N GLY A 620 -45.45 28.12 -90.42
CA GLY A 620 -46.47 27.41 -89.65
C GLY A 620 -47.56 28.31 -89.06
N SER A 621 -48.54 27.70 -88.38
CA SER A 621 -49.39 28.43 -87.44
C SER A 621 -48.52 28.78 -86.23
N VAL A 622 -48.48 30.06 -85.85
CA VAL A 622 -47.69 30.54 -84.71
C VAL A 622 -48.59 30.94 -83.55
N GLY A 623 -48.13 30.65 -82.34
CA GLY A 623 -48.76 31.03 -81.08
C GLY A 623 -48.45 32.47 -80.63
N LYS A 624 -48.73 32.80 -79.36
CA LYS A 624 -48.48 34.15 -78.78
C LYS A 624 -47.00 34.52 -78.60
N ASN A 625 -46.12 33.53 -78.52
CA ASN A 625 -44.66 33.65 -78.40
C ASN A 625 -43.96 33.71 -79.76
N GLY A 626 -44.68 33.57 -80.88
CA GLY A 626 -44.10 33.68 -82.22
C GLY A 626 -43.45 32.40 -82.76
N LEU A 627 -43.38 31.33 -81.97
CA LEU A 627 -42.88 30.02 -82.41
C LEU A 627 -43.99 29.22 -83.15
N PRO A 628 -43.65 28.43 -84.18
CA PRO A 628 -44.61 27.55 -84.84
C PRO A 628 -45.12 26.42 -83.92
N ASP A 629 -46.43 26.15 -83.92
CA ASP A 629 -47.11 25.14 -83.06
C ASP A 629 -46.49 23.72 -83.13
N LYS A 630 -45.74 23.40 -84.17
CA LYS A 630 -45.12 22.08 -84.39
C LYS A 630 -43.77 21.90 -83.70
N VAL A 631 -43.11 22.99 -83.34
CA VAL A 631 -41.83 22.98 -82.61
C VAL A 631 -42.05 23.33 -81.14
N GLU A 632 -43.30 23.39 -80.67
CA GLU A 632 -43.64 23.63 -79.26
C GLU A 632 -44.06 22.33 -78.55
N ASN A 633 -43.64 22.14 -77.29
CA ASN A 633 -44.08 21.01 -76.46
C ASN A 633 -45.45 21.32 -75.83
N GLY A 634 -46.51 21.39 -76.64
CA GLY A 634 -47.87 21.67 -76.19
C GLY A 634 -48.55 22.83 -76.93
N ASN A 635 -49.82 23.09 -76.61
CA ASN A 635 -50.58 24.16 -77.26
C ASN A 635 -50.26 25.53 -76.63
N ASP A 636 -49.60 26.39 -77.42
CA ASP A 636 -49.72 27.85 -77.39
C ASP A 636 -49.10 28.51 -76.14
N GLY A 637 -47.76 28.47 -76.07
CA GLY A 637 -46.95 29.15 -75.04
C GLY A 637 -46.07 28.24 -74.16
N SER A 638 -45.75 27.03 -74.61
CA SER A 638 -44.63 26.25 -74.06
C SER A 638 -43.43 26.44 -74.97
N GLY A 639 -42.25 26.66 -74.39
CA GLY A 639 -41.00 26.85 -75.13
C GLY A 639 -40.68 25.73 -76.13
N PRO A 640 -39.63 25.92 -76.94
CA PRO A 640 -39.28 25.00 -78.02
C PRO A 640 -39.10 23.55 -77.53
N ASP A 641 -39.62 22.58 -78.30
CA ASP A 641 -39.48 21.13 -78.09
C ASP A 641 -38.13 20.66 -78.61
N TYR A 642 -37.04 21.20 -78.06
CA TYR A 642 -35.71 20.65 -78.31
C TYR A 642 -35.62 19.33 -77.56
N THR A 643 -35.55 18.19 -78.27
CA THR A 643 -34.95 17.01 -77.64
C THR A 643 -33.46 17.28 -77.56
N PRO A 644 -32.89 17.55 -76.37
CA PRO A 644 -31.51 18.00 -76.30
C PRO A 644 -30.61 16.86 -76.77
N ARG A 645 -29.85 17.16 -77.82
CA ARG A 645 -28.82 16.30 -78.35
C ARG A 645 -27.48 16.84 -77.86
N ASP A 646 -26.56 15.92 -77.64
CA ASP A 646 -25.20 16.15 -77.15
C ASP A 646 -24.35 15.14 -77.92
N SER A 647 -23.86 15.55 -79.08
CA SER A 647 -23.29 14.69 -80.11
C SER A 647 -21.87 14.24 -79.77
N ASP A 648 -21.10 15.03 -79.02
CA ASP A 648 -19.75 14.71 -78.55
C ASP A 648 -19.69 14.16 -77.11
N GLY A 649 -20.76 14.38 -76.32
CA GLY A 649 -20.91 13.91 -74.94
C GLY A 649 -20.22 14.77 -73.88
N ASP A 650 -19.88 16.03 -74.17
CA ASP A 650 -19.20 16.94 -73.25
C ASP A 650 -20.16 17.57 -72.21
N GLY A 651 -21.47 17.48 -72.46
CA GLY A 651 -22.54 17.95 -71.59
C GLY A 651 -23.09 19.34 -71.93
N ILE A 652 -22.61 19.96 -73.01
CA ILE A 652 -23.26 21.06 -73.73
C ILE A 652 -24.19 20.42 -74.78
N HIS A 653 -25.33 21.03 -75.04
CA HIS A 653 -26.22 20.52 -76.09
C HIS A 653 -25.83 21.13 -77.43
N ASP A 654 -26.03 20.40 -78.53
CA ASP A 654 -25.67 20.83 -79.89
C ASP A 654 -26.15 22.27 -80.19
N PHE A 655 -27.40 22.65 -79.85
CA PHE A 655 -27.91 24.02 -80.05
C PHE A 655 -27.28 25.12 -79.16
N GLN A 656 -26.38 24.74 -78.26
CA GLN A 656 -25.62 25.64 -77.37
C GLN A 656 -24.11 25.47 -77.59
N ASP A 657 -23.71 24.67 -78.59
CA ASP A 657 -22.34 24.28 -78.87
C ASP A 657 -21.92 24.64 -80.30
N VAL A 658 -20.81 25.36 -80.41
CA VAL A 658 -20.28 25.82 -81.69
C VAL A 658 -19.45 24.74 -82.43
N ASP A 659 -19.22 23.57 -81.79
CA ASP A 659 -18.43 22.42 -82.27
C ASP A 659 -19.09 21.11 -81.81
N ASP A 660 -20.26 20.80 -82.40
CA ASP A 660 -21.21 19.75 -82.00
C ASP A 660 -20.61 18.35 -81.79
N ASP A 661 -19.55 18.02 -82.52
CA ASP A 661 -18.94 16.69 -82.53
C ASP A 661 -17.55 16.63 -81.85
N GLY A 662 -17.05 17.79 -81.41
CA GLY A 662 -15.83 17.97 -80.68
C GLY A 662 -14.56 17.62 -81.47
N ASP A 663 -14.60 17.67 -82.80
CA ASP A 663 -13.46 17.37 -83.66
C ASP A 663 -12.47 18.54 -83.81
N GLY A 664 -12.89 19.75 -83.40
CA GLY A 664 -12.12 20.98 -83.42
C GLY A 664 -12.36 21.86 -84.65
N LEU A 665 -13.31 21.50 -85.53
CA LEU A 665 -13.92 22.36 -86.53
C LEU A 665 -15.25 22.90 -86.00
N LEU A 666 -15.61 24.12 -86.38
CA LEU A 666 -16.89 24.67 -85.93
C LEU A 666 -18.03 24.06 -86.75
N THR A 667 -19.17 23.80 -86.13
CA THR A 667 -20.37 23.20 -86.75
C THR A 667 -20.72 23.87 -88.09
N LYS A 668 -20.75 25.21 -88.14
CA LYS A 668 -20.97 25.97 -89.39
C LYS A 668 -19.93 25.80 -90.49
N ASP A 669 -18.69 25.47 -90.13
CA ASP A 669 -17.59 25.28 -91.08
C ASP A 669 -17.61 23.86 -91.70
N GLU A 670 -18.50 22.99 -91.20
CA GLU A 670 -18.73 21.61 -91.67
C GLU A 670 -19.98 21.46 -92.54
N TYR A 671 -20.64 22.58 -92.84
CA TYR A 671 -21.73 22.69 -93.81
C TYR A 671 -22.89 21.71 -93.56
N PRO A 672 -23.60 21.85 -92.43
CA PRO A 672 -24.83 21.10 -92.16
C PRO A 672 -25.92 21.29 -93.23
N ASP A 673 -25.90 22.42 -93.94
CA ASP A 673 -26.79 22.71 -95.07
C ASP A 673 -26.01 23.37 -96.22
N PRO A 674 -25.40 22.58 -97.13
CA PRO A 674 -24.55 23.10 -98.20
C PRO A 674 -25.28 23.96 -99.23
N ASN A 675 -26.60 23.81 -99.36
CA ASN A 675 -27.40 24.52 -100.35
C ASN A 675 -28.12 25.75 -99.74
N GLY A 676 -28.29 25.79 -98.42
CA GLY A 676 -28.85 26.89 -97.65
C GLY A 676 -30.38 26.96 -97.72
N ASP A 677 -31.08 25.83 -97.83
CA ASP A 677 -32.55 25.75 -97.89
C ASP A 677 -33.20 25.40 -96.53
N GLY A 678 -32.43 25.34 -95.47
CA GLY A 678 -32.86 25.00 -94.11
C GLY A 678 -33.10 23.51 -93.90
N ASN A 679 -32.72 22.64 -94.85
CA ASN A 679 -32.94 21.20 -94.76
C ASN A 679 -31.62 20.42 -94.86
N VAL A 680 -31.14 19.95 -93.71
CA VAL A 680 -29.88 19.19 -93.56
C VAL A 680 -29.84 17.80 -94.22
N SER A 681 -30.85 17.44 -95.01
CA SER A 681 -30.87 16.16 -95.74
C SER A 681 -29.75 16.00 -96.78
N ASP A 682 -29.13 17.10 -97.17
CA ASP A 682 -27.98 17.15 -98.08
C ASP A 682 -26.68 17.58 -97.39
N ALA A 683 -26.65 17.60 -96.05
CA ALA A 683 -25.45 17.77 -95.25
C ALA A 683 -24.31 16.89 -95.78
N PHE A 684 -23.08 17.38 -95.68
CA PHE A 684 -21.95 16.53 -96.05
C PHE A 684 -21.82 15.34 -95.09
N ASP A 685 -21.57 14.18 -95.69
CA ASP A 685 -21.30 12.89 -95.04
C ASP A 685 -20.13 12.31 -95.83
N SER A 686 -18.92 12.66 -95.38
CA SER A 686 -17.68 12.51 -96.13
C SER A 686 -17.19 11.07 -96.18
N ASP A 687 -17.51 10.25 -95.17
CA ASP A 687 -17.17 8.82 -95.13
C ASP A 687 -18.33 7.89 -95.56
N ALA A 688 -19.52 8.47 -95.78
CA ALA A 688 -20.76 7.82 -96.23
C ALA A 688 -21.29 6.76 -95.27
N ASP A 689 -21.06 6.93 -93.96
CA ASP A 689 -21.53 6.02 -92.93
C ASP A 689 -23.00 6.27 -92.51
N GLY A 690 -23.57 7.40 -92.97
CA GLY A 690 -24.95 7.82 -92.71
C GLY A 690 -25.09 8.84 -91.57
N LYS A 691 -23.99 9.35 -91.03
CA LYS A 691 -23.95 10.45 -90.07
C LYS A 691 -23.35 11.70 -90.74
N PRO A 692 -23.99 12.87 -90.66
CA PRO A 692 -23.41 14.10 -91.20
C PRO A 692 -22.10 14.47 -90.51
N ASP A 693 -21.19 15.10 -91.26
CA ASP A 693 -19.84 15.50 -90.82
C ASP A 693 -19.92 16.34 -89.53
N TYR A 694 -20.75 17.39 -89.50
CA TYR A 694 -20.93 18.27 -88.35
C TYR A 694 -21.44 17.61 -87.05
N LEU A 695 -21.80 16.34 -87.10
CA LEU A 695 -22.20 15.58 -85.91
C LEU A 695 -21.26 14.41 -85.65
N ASP A 696 -20.29 14.16 -86.54
CA ASP A 696 -19.45 12.98 -86.55
C ASP A 696 -17.97 13.24 -86.33
N SER A 697 -17.55 13.11 -85.07
CA SER A 697 -16.15 13.18 -84.61
C SER A 697 -15.10 12.36 -85.38
N ASN A 698 -15.53 11.44 -86.27
CA ASN A 698 -14.65 10.65 -87.14
C ASN A 698 -14.83 10.99 -88.62
N ALA A 699 -15.41 12.14 -88.95
CA ALA A 699 -15.59 12.66 -90.30
C ALA A 699 -14.24 12.59 -91.05
N GLY A 700 -14.09 11.55 -91.88
CA GLY A 700 -12.85 11.27 -92.61
C GLY A 700 -11.95 10.12 -92.11
N ASP A 701 -12.35 9.26 -91.15
CA ASP A 701 -11.56 8.08 -90.76
C ASP A 701 -11.57 6.93 -91.79
N LEU A 702 -12.14 7.17 -92.97
CA LEU A 702 -11.91 6.37 -94.17
C LEU A 702 -11.15 7.17 -95.24
N LEU A 703 -9.80 7.12 -95.16
CA LEU A 703 -8.79 6.96 -96.24
C LEU A 703 -7.52 7.84 -96.06
N GLN A 704 -6.35 7.17 -96.08
CA GLN A 704 -4.95 7.66 -95.98
C GLN A 704 -4.64 9.14 -96.32
N GLU A 705 -3.69 9.77 -95.58
CA GLU A 705 -3.11 11.10 -95.86
C GLU A 705 -3.04 11.44 -97.36
N ASP A 706 -3.56 12.62 -97.76
CA ASP A 706 -3.64 13.20 -99.13
C ASP A 706 -4.92 12.91 -99.97
N ASP A 707 -6.00 12.35 -99.42
CA ASP A 707 -7.17 11.92 -100.19
C ASP A 707 -8.34 12.94 -100.25
N ILE A 708 -8.13 14.08 -100.93
CA ILE A 708 -9.27 14.89 -101.40
C ILE A 708 -9.94 14.20 -102.60
N GLU A 709 -11.27 14.15 -102.61
CA GLU A 709 -12.05 13.67 -103.75
C GLU A 709 -12.66 14.85 -104.52
N ILE A 710 -12.42 14.92 -105.83
CA ILE A 710 -12.86 16.06 -106.66
C ILE A 710 -13.96 15.59 -107.63
N PHE A 711 -15.16 16.11 -107.43
CA PHE A 711 -16.32 15.84 -108.30
C PHE A 711 -16.23 16.72 -109.55
N ASN A 712 -15.98 16.08 -110.68
CA ASN A 712 -15.66 16.75 -111.95
C ASN A 712 -16.89 17.22 -112.74
N ALA A 713 -18.05 17.33 -112.11
CA ALA A 713 -19.28 17.83 -112.72
C ALA A 713 -20.07 18.70 -111.72
N MET A 714 -20.71 19.75 -112.23
CA MET A 714 -21.64 20.60 -111.48
C MET A 714 -22.79 21.05 -112.39
N SER A 715 -23.96 21.33 -111.80
CA SER A 715 -25.19 21.75 -112.50
C SER A 715 -25.76 23.10 -112.02
N PRO A 716 -24.97 24.18 -111.96
CA PRO A 716 -25.38 25.45 -111.35
C PRO A 716 -26.59 26.10 -112.04
N GLY A 717 -27.62 26.43 -111.27
CA GLY A 717 -28.71 27.31 -111.70
C GLY A 717 -29.83 26.61 -112.47
N ASN A 718 -29.96 25.29 -112.35
CA ASN A 718 -31.10 24.50 -112.85
C ASN A 718 -32.31 24.48 -111.87
N SER A 719 -32.15 25.10 -110.69
CA SER A 719 -33.15 25.21 -109.62
C SER A 719 -33.58 23.88 -108.99
N ASP A 720 -32.73 22.84 -109.01
CA ASP A 720 -32.97 21.58 -108.30
C ASP A 720 -32.19 21.46 -106.97
N GLY A 721 -31.39 22.47 -106.61
CA GLY A 721 -30.60 22.52 -105.37
C GLY A 721 -29.42 21.54 -105.34
N SER A 722 -29.27 20.70 -106.36
CA SER A 722 -28.33 19.58 -106.36
C SER A 722 -27.12 19.86 -107.24
N ASN A 723 -25.92 19.71 -106.68
CA ASN A 723 -24.63 19.93 -107.38
C ASN A 723 -24.46 21.34 -107.98
N ASP A 724 -25.07 22.36 -107.35
CA ASP A 724 -24.99 23.76 -107.79
C ASP A 724 -23.59 24.40 -107.58
N ILE A 725 -22.74 23.76 -106.77
CA ILE A 725 -21.36 24.16 -106.50
C ILE A 725 -20.36 23.10 -106.99
N PHE A 726 -19.12 23.53 -107.23
CA PHE A 726 -18.02 22.60 -107.48
C PHE A 726 -17.56 21.98 -106.17
N VAL A 727 -17.95 20.73 -105.94
CA VAL A 727 -17.68 20.00 -104.70
C VAL A 727 -16.29 19.36 -104.73
N ILE A 728 -15.51 19.62 -103.69
CA ILE A 728 -14.27 18.91 -103.37
C ILE A 728 -14.43 18.42 -101.93
N ARG A 729 -14.56 17.10 -101.74
CA ARG A 729 -14.67 16.50 -100.40
C ARG A 729 -13.32 16.46 -99.71
N ASN A 730 -13.32 16.50 -98.37
CA ASN A 730 -12.15 16.47 -97.51
C ASN A 730 -11.24 17.70 -97.67
N ILE A 731 -11.74 18.82 -98.21
CA ILE A 731 -10.90 20.02 -98.44
C ILE A 731 -10.81 20.91 -97.20
N GLU A 732 -11.76 20.78 -96.28
CA GLU A 732 -11.87 21.37 -94.93
C GLU A 732 -10.73 20.93 -94.04
N LEU A 733 -10.34 19.65 -94.12
CA LEU A 733 -9.14 19.10 -93.47
C LEU A 733 -7.83 19.81 -93.90
N TYR A 734 -7.87 20.62 -94.95
CA TYR A 734 -6.72 21.36 -95.47
C TYR A 734 -7.03 22.87 -95.59
N PRO A 735 -7.08 23.62 -94.48
CA PRO A 735 -7.53 25.02 -94.48
C PRO A 735 -6.60 25.95 -95.28
N GLU A 736 -5.32 25.59 -95.43
CA GLU A 736 -4.40 26.23 -96.37
C GLU A 736 -4.56 25.65 -97.79
N ASN A 737 -5.67 25.97 -98.46
CA ASN A 737 -5.93 25.56 -99.84
C ASN A 737 -6.17 26.72 -100.83
N THR A 738 -6.11 26.43 -102.13
CA THR A 738 -6.38 27.38 -103.24
C THR A 738 -6.96 26.62 -104.43
N VAL A 739 -8.08 27.11 -104.97
CA VAL A 739 -8.73 26.56 -106.17
C VAL A 739 -8.71 27.57 -107.30
N GLU A 740 -8.19 27.14 -108.44
CA GLU A 740 -8.08 27.91 -109.67
C GLU A 740 -8.87 27.19 -110.77
N ILE A 741 -9.84 27.87 -111.41
CA ILE A 741 -10.59 27.33 -112.55
C ILE A 741 -10.22 28.07 -113.82
N TYR A 742 -9.95 27.31 -114.88
CA TYR A 742 -9.55 27.79 -116.18
C TYR A 742 -10.56 27.38 -117.24
N ASN A 743 -10.83 28.26 -118.20
CA ASN A 743 -11.55 27.85 -119.40
C ASN A 743 -10.67 26.96 -120.29
N ARG A 744 -11.28 26.39 -121.33
CA ARG A 744 -10.60 25.53 -122.31
C ARG A 744 -9.35 26.13 -122.98
N TRP A 745 -9.19 27.46 -123.01
CA TRP A 745 -8.01 28.14 -123.59
C TRP A 745 -6.91 28.41 -122.56
N GLY A 746 -7.06 27.94 -121.32
CA GLY A 746 -6.10 28.17 -120.23
C GLY A 746 -6.21 29.55 -119.60
N VAL A 747 -7.31 30.28 -119.81
CA VAL A 747 -7.56 31.56 -119.14
C VAL A 747 -8.23 31.28 -117.79
N LEU A 748 -7.65 31.80 -116.72
CA LEU A 748 -8.19 31.73 -115.36
C LEU A 748 -9.50 32.53 -115.28
N VAL A 749 -10.57 31.86 -114.87
CA VAL A 749 -11.93 32.41 -114.75
C VAL A 749 -12.40 32.53 -113.29
N TYR A 750 -11.80 31.76 -112.37
CA TYR A 750 -12.09 31.82 -110.94
C TYR A 750 -10.83 31.46 -110.15
N GLU A 751 -10.57 32.16 -109.05
CA GLU A 751 -9.45 31.89 -108.15
C GLU A 751 -9.83 32.30 -106.73
N THR A 752 -9.77 31.34 -105.80
CA THR A 752 -9.93 31.65 -104.37
C THR A 752 -8.91 30.90 -103.52
N LYS A 753 -8.63 31.47 -102.34
CA LYS A 753 -7.83 30.86 -101.26
C LYS A 753 -8.78 30.51 -100.12
N GLY A 754 -8.57 29.38 -99.46
CA GLY A 754 -9.54 28.84 -98.50
C GLY A 754 -10.85 28.51 -99.22
N TYR A 755 -10.77 27.71 -100.28
CA TYR A 755 -11.94 27.14 -100.94
C TYR A 755 -12.64 26.23 -99.94
N ASN A 756 -13.95 26.44 -99.74
CA ASN A 756 -14.77 25.93 -98.62
C ASN A 756 -14.67 26.68 -97.28
N GLN A 757 -14.15 27.91 -97.23
CA GLN A 757 -14.23 28.75 -96.04
C GLN A 757 -15.00 30.02 -96.36
N ASN A 758 -15.79 30.55 -95.41
CA ASN A 758 -16.57 31.79 -95.59
C ASN A 758 -17.44 31.75 -96.88
N SER A 759 -18.10 30.62 -97.16
CA SER A 759 -18.93 30.42 -98.36
C SER A 759 -18.18 30.54 -99.71
N ASN A 760 -16.84 30.38 -99.72
CA ASN A 760 -16.04 30.45 -100.94
C ASN A 760 -16.15 29.17 -101.78
N PHE A 761 -17.23 29.09 -102.55
CA PHE A 761 -17.47 28.03 -103.53
C PHE A 761 -17.51 28.56 -104.95
N PHE A 762 -17.06 27.75 -105.91
CA PHE A 762 -17.24 28.04 -107.31
C PHE A 762 -18.65 27.63 -107.73
N LYS A 763 -19.53 28.63 -107.91
CA LYS A 763 -20.95 28.49 -108.34
C LYS A 763 -21.12 28.55 -109.87
N GLY A 764 -20.06 28.28 -110.63
CA GLY A 764 -20.08 28.40 -112.09
C GLY A 764 -20.18 29.86 -112.57
N ILE A 765 -19.72 30.81 -111.76
CA ILE A 765 -19.69 32.25 -112.06
C ILE A 765 -18.24 32.73 -112.09
N SER A 766 -17.91 33.60 -113.05
CA SER A 766 -16.55 34.13 -113.24
C SER A 766 -16.21 35.27 -112.28
N ASP A 767 -14.99 35.28 -111.73
CA ASP A 767 -14.42 36.40 -110.95
C ASP A 767 -13.95 37.58 -111.82
N GLY A 768 -14.02 37.44 -113.14
CA GLY A 768 -13.72 38.47 -114.12
C GLY A 768 -12.23 38.67 -114.36
N ARG A 769 -11.69 37.99 -115.38
CA ARG A 769 -10.36 38.29 -115.95
C ARG A 769 -10.36 38.20 -117.49
N VAL A 770 -9.86 39.27 -118.11
CA VAL A 770 -9.53 39.57 -119.54
C VAL A 770 -10.53 39.24 -120.67
N THR A 771 -11.34 38.18 -120.61
CA THR A 771 -12.29 37.81 -121.69
C THR A 771 -13.68 37.37 -121.23
N VAL A 772 -13.95 37.31 -119.92
CA VAL A 772 -15.27 37.02 -119.34
C VAL A 772 -15.58 38.12 -118.32
N SER A 773 -16.81 38.65 -118.31
CA SER A 773 -17.20 39.66 -117.33
C SER A 773 -17.17 39.06 -115.91
N ARG A 774 -16.92 39.92 -114.92
CA ARG A 774 -17.07 39.56 -113.51
C ARG A 774 -18.56 39.32 -113.24
N SER A 775 -18.88 38.28 -112.48
CA SER A 775 -20.24 37.92 -112.07
C SER A 775 -21.17 37.46 -113.22
N GLU A 776 -20.63 37.13 -114.38
CA GLU A 776 -21.38 36.41 -115.42
C GLU A 776 -21.28 34.89 -115.21
N GLU A 777 -22.42 34.22 -115.40
CA GLU A 777 -22.50 32.77 -115.47
C GLU A 777 -21.62 32.23 -116.59
N LEU A 778 -20.76 31.28 -116.25
CA LEU A 778 -19.90 30.62 -117.21
C LEU A 778 -20.75 29.69 -118.09
N PRO A 779 -20.58 29.73 -119.43
CA PRO A 779 -21.33 28.85 -120.32
C PRO A 779 -21.08 27.37 -120.02
N GLU A 780 -22.07 26.54 -120.31
CA GLU A 780 -21.94 25.08 -120.29
C GLU A 780 -20.71 24.61 -121.07
N GLY A 781 -20.02 23.62 -120.51
CA GLY A 781 -18.86 23.00 -121.14
C GLY A 781 -17.76 22.63 -120.16
N THR A 782 -16.64 22.19 -120.72
CA THR A 782 -15.49 21.72 -119.95
C THR A 782 -14.54 22.86 -119.60
N TYR A 783 -14.29 22.98 -118.30
CA TYR A 783 -13.29 23.81 -117.64
C TYR A 783 -12.22 22.91 -117.06
N PHE A 784 -11.13 23.51 -116.58
CA PHE A 784 -10.01 22.80 -115.96
C PHE A 784 -9.73 23.41 -114.59
N TYR A 785 -9.53 22.58 -113.58
CA TYR A 785 -9.22 23.05 -112.24
C TYR A 785 -7.77 22.76 -111.86
N ILE A 786 -7.23 23.58 -110.97
CA ILE A 786 -6.04 23.29 -110.18
C ILE A 786 -6.40 23.54 -108.71
N VAL A 787 -6.28 22.51 -107.88
CA VAL A 787 -6.46 22.56 -106.43
C VAL A 787 -5.08 22.40 -105.80
N LYS A 788 -4.67 23.37 -104.99
CA LYS A 788 -3.44 23.33 -104.19
C LYS A 788 -3.84 23.28 -102.73
N TYR A 789 -3.25 22.39 -101.95
CA TYR A 789 -3.56 22.25 -100.53
C TYR A 789 -2.32 21.77 -99.78
N LYS A 790 -2.23 22.09 -98.50
CA LYS A 790 -1.12 21.69 -97.64
C LYS A 790 -1.58 20.55 -96.74
N ASN A 791 -0.95 19.39 -96.85
CA ASN A 791 -1.32 18.23 -96.04
C ASN A 791 -0.86 18.35 -94.58
N GLY A 792 -1.31 17.45 -93.68
CA GLY A 792 -0.98 17.47 -92.25
C GLY A 792 0.52 17.44 -91.92
N SER A 793 1.37 16.93 -92.81
CA SER A 793 2.84 16.99 -92.68
C SER A 793 3.47 18.36 -93.01
N GLY A 794 2.66 19.32 -93.46
CA GLY A 794 3.07 20.65 -93.92
C GLY A 794 3.56 20.70 -95.37
N THR A 795 3.38 19.64 -96.16
CA THR A 795 3.83 19.55 -97.55
C THR A 795 2.76 20.05 -98.52
N MET A 796 3.11 20.94 -99.46
CA MET A 796 2.19 21.39 -100.50
C MET A 796 1.93 20.29 -101.54
N LYS A 797 0.66 19.99 -101.78
CA LYS A 797 0.13 19.09 -102.80
C LYS A 797 -0.65 19.88 -103.84
N GLN A 798 -0.75 19.31 -105.05
CA GLN A 798 -1.51 19.89 -106.15
C GLN A 798 -2.21 18.79 -106.93
N ARG A 799 -3.52 18.96 -107.16
CA ARG A 799 -4.32 18.15 -108.08
C ARG A 799 -4.87 19.03 -109.19
N SER A 800 -5.02 18.47 -110.38
CA SER A 800 -5.56 19.18 -111.53
C SER A 800 -6.35 18.22 -112.40
N GLY A 801 -7.46 18.68 -112.95
CA GLY A 801 -8.36 17.88 -113.74
C GLY A 801 -9.29 18.74 -114.58
N TYR A 802 -10.36 18.13 -115.06
CA TYR A 802 -11.43 18.86 -115.75
C TYR A 802 -12.65 18.98 -114.84
N LEU A 803 -13.43 20.02 -115.07
CA LEU A 803 -14.74 20.25 -114.45
C LEU A 803 -15.75 20.49 -115.58
N TYR A 804 -16.82 19.71 -115.64
CA TYR A 804 -17.90 19.92 -116.58
C TYR A 804 -19.02 20.72 -115.92
N ILE A 805 -19.32 21.88 -116.49
CA ILE A 805 -20.49 22.66 -116.08
C ILE A 805 -21.64 22.30 -117.01
N ASN A 806 -22.70 21.74 -116.43
CA ASN A 806 -24.01 21.55 -117.07
C ASN A 806 -24.98 22.60 -116.52
N ARG A 807 -26.02 22.99 -117.26
CA ARG A 807 -27.09 23.85 -116.74
C ARG A 807 -28.45 23.36 -117.24
#